data_AF-A0A1Z9J2E7-F1
#
_entry.id   AF-A0A1Z9J2E7-F1
#
_cell.length_a   1.000
_cell.length_b   1.000
_cell.length_c   1.000
_cell.angle_alpha   90.00
_cell.angle_beta   90.00
_cell.angle_gamma   90.00
#
_symmetry.space_group_name_H-M   'P 1'
#
loop_
_entity.id
_entity.type
_entity.pdbx_description
1 polymer ?
#
loop_
_entity_poly.entity_id
_entity_poly.type
_entity_poly.pdbx_seq_one_letter_code
_entity_poly.pdbx_strand_id
1 'polypeptide(L)'
;MLRLVSSNSIEQLASALADELSRNKPDDPLEPQRVLISTNAMSRWLALALSERIGICAGIEFDFAGRHLRQLILALDGRLPAGLQDPWDPAQLRWHLAKLLEDLSEGPLWEPLRQLWHGPYQQGIGLNAQRLHLLLQLSDTLDQYGLYRPQMVRRWLIGDNIDSRGAPLAAHQQWQPALIRALAERIETSGVPHPAERLLNALEQSNQQLEHIEPLHVFGLSSLPPALWQLLAQRASAGGTPVVLYQLSPSLDPWGSLPPSHQDDGDALEQLERRLLQQGHPLLASLGRTQRDFHWQLELLAADLQEQFERQQLPAPGCPVAAGLLQQLKADLLVGKQRGDGLPGVESPLTLQASQLNLQVLACHGDRRQVEAAHDALLRLMADDPSLEPRHILLMTPDVARFTPLVLAAFERPGRSNDPRHLPVRVTDRTLRQRNPRVDLVFRLLQLASSRLSRDDVLDLLLLPELAEHLELGGLTQPQWRDLVSQAGVCWGRDGDHRQSWGYPAGDDYSWRWGLDRLLLGLELSDDFPLQEAEAGEWGGLAACNQSLASANDVLALNDACSRLFEQLQALQGPQTVERWNALLGAAIQQLSGSGNDEGWQAPEVYELLTPLRDPEAAGLMLDRAAVIRLLEEAEAQQQGRYGHVSGAVSLSALEPMRSIPHRVVV
;
A
#
# COMPACT_ATOMS: atom_id res chain seq x y z
N MET A 1 10.52 -33.23 2.55
CA MET A 1 9.90 -33.47 1.23
C MET A 1 9.07 -32.26 0.85
N LEU A 2 9.16 -31.78 -0.39
CA LEU A 2 8.37 -30.65 -0.86
C LEU A 2 7.15 -31.17 -1.64
N ARG A 3 5.95 -30.79 -1.21
CA ARG A 3 4.69 -31.25 -1.83
C ARG A 3 3.95 -30.07 -2.44
N LEU A 4 3.68 -30.16 -3.75
CA LEU A 4 2.87 -29.21 -4.49
C LEU A 4 1.44 -29.73 -4.60
N VAL A 5 0.50 -29.03 -3.97
CA VAL A 5 -0.95 -29.26 -4.07
C VAL A 5 -1.55 -28.19 -4.99
N SER A 6 -2.02 -28.59 -6.16
CA SER A 6 -2.58 -27.69 -7.16
C SER A 6 -4.08 -27.90 -7.35
N SER A 7 -4.83 -26.81 -7.55
CA SER A 7 -6.27 -26.84 -7.88
C SER A 7 -6.69 -25.57 -8.62
N ASN A 8 -7.80 -25.63 -9.35
CA ASN A 8 -8.48 -24.46 -9.91
C ASN A 8 -9.52 -23.84 -8.97
N SER A 9 -9.69 -24.38 -7.76
CA SER A 9 -10.55 -23.85 -6.71
C SER A 9 -9.74 -23.63 -5.44
N ILE A 10 -9.76 -22.38 -4.96
CA ILE A 10 -9.08 -22.01 -3.72
C ILE A 10 -9.80 -22.57 -2.49
N GLU A 11 -11.11 -22.82 -2.58
CA GLU A 11 -11.91 -23.50 -1.56
C GLU A 11 -11.46 -24.96 -1.39
N GLN A 12 -11.15 -25.66 -2.47
CA GLN A 12 -10.58 -27.01 -2.39
C GLN A 12 -9.19 -27.02 -1.78
N LEU A 13 -8.36 -26.03 -2.11
CA LEU A 13 -7.04 -25.86 -1.48
C LEU A 13 -7.19 -25.59 0.02
N ALA A 14 -8.12 -24.73 0.42
CA ALA A 14 -8.41 -24.46 1.82
C ALA A 14 -8.89 -25.72 2.57
N SER A 15 -9.72 -26.55 1.92
CA SER A 15 -10.12 -27.85 2.46
C SER A 15 -8.93 -28.80 2.62
N ALA A 16 -8.04 -28.86 1.62
CA ALA A 16 -6.84 -29.69 1.71
C ALA A 16 -5.88 -29.21 2.80
N LEU A 17 -5.77 -27.89 3.02
CA LEU A 17 -5.04 -27.31 4.14
C LEU A 17 -5.68 -27.69 5.47
N ALA A 18 -7.01 -27.57 5.59
CA ALA A 18 -7.74 -27.93 6.80
C ALA A 18 -7.51 -29.39 7.21
N ASP A 19 -7.55 -30.30 6.24
CA ASP A 19 -7.30 -31.72 6.46
C ASP A 19 -5.86 -31.96 6.93
N GLU A 20 -4.87 -31.27 6.36
CA GLU A 20 -3.46 -31.42 6.70
C GLU A 20 -3.15 -30.86 8.09
N LEU A 21 -3.66 -29.67 8.42
CA LEU A 21 -3.55 -29.08 9.76
C LEU A 21 -4.20 -29.96 10.83
N SER A 22 -5.35 -30.57 10.50
CA SER A 22 -6.07 -31.46 11.42
C SER A 22 -5.36 -32.79 11.67
N ARG A 23 -4.61 -33.29 10.68
CA ARG A 23 -3.80 -34.51 10.81
C ARG A 23 -2.52 -34.27 11.61
N ASN A 24 -1.92 -33.10 11.46
CA ASN A 24 -0.61 -32.76 12.04
C ASN A 24 -0.75 -31.76 13.21
N LYS A 25 -1.62 -32.06 14.19
CA LYS A 25 -1.78 -31.20 15.36
C LYS A 25 -0.52 -31.26 16.24
N PRO A 26 -0.06 -30.11 16.79
CA PRO A 26 1.05 -30.09 17.73
C PRO A 26 0.69 -30.84 19.01
N ASP A 27 1.71 -31.36 19.69
CA ASP A 27 1.54 -32.04 20.98
C ASP A 27 1.10 -31.06 22.08
N ASP A 28 1.59 -29.81 22.03
CA ASP A 28 1.12 -28.71 22.88
C ASP A 28 -0.06 -27.98 22.19
N PRO A 29 -1.27 -27.96 22.80
CA PRO A 29 -2.42 -27.25 22.23
C PRO A 29 -2.27 -25.73 22.17
N LEU A 30 -1.26 -25.14 22.83
CA LEU A 30 -0.96 -23.71 22.76
C LEU A 30 0.07 -23.35 21.69
N GLU A 31 0.74 -24.34 21.11
CA GLU A 31 1.71 -24.10 20.02
C GLU A 31 0.95 -23.78 18.72
N PRO A 32 1.23 -22.63 18.07
CA PRO A 32 0.51 -22.25 16.87
C PRO A 32 1.08 -22.93 15.63
N GLN A 33 0.21 -23.53 14.81
CA GLN A 33 0.57 -24.00 13.47
C GLN A 33 0.69 -22.81 12.52
N ARG A 34 1.74 -22.77 11.69
CA ARG A 34 2.03 -21.62 10.82
C ARG A 34 1.59 -21.84 9.38
N VAL A 35 0.97 -20.80 8.80
CA VAL A 35 0.57 -20.76 7.39
C VAL A 35 1.10 -19.48 6.75
N LEU A 36 1.98 -19.62 5.76
CA LEU A 36 2.49 -18.50 4.98
C LEU A 36 1.47 -18.06 3.94
N ILE A 37 1.21 -16.76 3.88
CA ILE A 37 0.24 -16.13 3.00
C ILE A 37 0.85 -14.92 2.27
N SER A 38 0.15 -14.44 1.23
CA SER A 38 0.51 -13.24 0.46
C SER A 38 -0.10 -11.95 1.00
N THR A 39 -1.35 -11.99 1.49
CA THR A 39 -2.13 -10.79 1.82
C THR A 39 -2.96 -10.96 3.10
N ASN A 40 -3.18 -9.88 3.83
CA ASN A 40 -4.09 -9.85 4.99
C ASN A 40 -5.54 -10.25 4.63
N ALA A 41 -5.95 -9.96 3.39
CA ALA A 41 -7.24 -10.39 2.91
C ALA A 41 -7.35 -11.92 2.86
N MET A 42 -6.27 -12.57 2.36
CA MET A 42 -6.19 -14.01 2.28
C MET A 42 -6.22 -14.65 3.67
N SER A 43 -5.50 -14.13 4.67
CA SER A 43 -5.57 -14.70 6.03
C SER A 43 -6.98 -14.69 6.60
N ARG A 44 -7.72 -13.60 6.44
CA ARG A 44 -9.09 -13.50 6.95
C ARG A 44 -10.05 -14.43 6.25
N TRP A 45 -9.99 -14.46 4.91
CA TRP A 45 -10.81 -15.39 4.14
C TRP A 45 -10.48 -16.84 4.50
N LEU A 46 -9.19 -17.17 4.59
CA LEU A 46 -8.73 -18.51 4.92
C LEU A 46 -9.13 -18.89 6.35
N ALA A 47 -9.02 -17.99 7.33
CA ALA A 47 -9.47 -18.22 8.70
C ALA A 47 -10.96 -18.60 8.75
N LEU A 48 -11.80 -17.91 7.97
CA LEU A 48 -13.22 -18.25 7.88
C LEU A 48 -13.45 -19.58 7.18
N ALA A 49 -12.82 -19.81 6.02
CA ALA A 49 -12.93 -21.07 5.29
C ALA A 49 -12.48 -22.28 6.12
N LEU A 50 -11.41 -22.12 6.90
CA LEU A 50 -10.94 -23.12 7.87
C LEU A 50 -11.94 -23.29 9.02
N SER A 51 -12.51 -22.20 9.55
CA SER A 51 -13.49 -22.27 10.63
C SER A 51 -14.78 -22.99 10.21
N GLU A 52 -15.25 -22.81 8.97
CA GLU A 52 -16.42 -23.52 8.44
C GLU A 52 -16.18 -25.03 8.33
N ARG A 53 -14.93 -25.44 8.10
CA ARG A 53 -14.53 -26.85 7.92
C ARG A 53 -14.19 -27.56 9.21
N ILE A 54 -13.41 -26.91 10.08
CA ILE A 54 -12.88 -27.49 11.33
C ILE A 54 -13.79 -27.13 12.52
N GLY A 55 -14.73 -26.20 12.35
CA GLY A 55 -15.63 -25.67 13.37
C GLY A 55 -15.08 -24.44 14.10
N ILE A 56 -13.76 -24.32 14.21
CA ILE A 56 -13.06 -23.17 14.80
C ILE A 56 -11.69 -23.00 14.13
N CYS A 57 -11.26 -21.76 13.94
CA CYS A 57 -9.90 -21.42 13.52
C CYS A 57 -9.18 -20.73 14.68
N ALA A 58 -8.44 -21.48 15.48
CA ALA A 58 -7.66 -21.01 16.62
C ALA A 58 -6.31 -21.75 16.66
N GLY A 59 -5.27 -21.10 17.19
CA GLY A 59 -3.91 -21.68 17.20
C GLY A 59 -3.28 -21.77 15.80
N ILE A 60 -3.73 -20.94 14.85
CA ILE A 60 -3.15 -20.83 13.51
C ILE A 60 -2.61 -19.42 13.34
N GLU A 61 -1.30 -19.33 13.09
CA GLU A 61 -0.62 -18.06 12.83
C GLU A 61 -0.44 -17.88 11.32
N PHE A 62 -1.03 -16.81 10.78
CA PHE A 62 -0.83 -16.40 9.40
C PHE A 62 0.32 -15.42 9.32
N ASP A 63 1.42 -15.82 8.68
CA ASP A 63 2.60 -14.98 8.50
C ASP A 63 2.81 -14.67 7.01
N PHE A 64 3.44 -13.54 6.71
CA PHE A 64 3.75 -13.16 5.33
C PHE A 64 4.99 -13.89 4.85
N ALA A 65 4.90 -14.53 3.69
CA ALA A 65 6.00 -15.33 3.15
C ALA A 65 7.33 -14.55 3.10
N GLY A 66 7.33 -13.31 2.61
CA GLY A 66 8.55 -12.49 2.55
C GLY A 66 9.15 -12.17 3.93
N ARG A 67 8.31 -11.84 4.92
CA ARG A 67 8.75 -11.56 6.30
C ARG A 67 9.33 -12.82 6.95
N HIS A 68 8.61 -13.92 6.84
CA HIS A 68 9.01 -15.21 7.37
C HIS A 68 10.35 -15.67 6.81
N LEU A 69 10.50 -15.58 5.49
CA LEU A 69 11.72 -16.00 4.80
C LEU A 69 12.90 -15.11 5.16
N ARG A 70 12.70 -13.79 5.32
CA ARG A 70 13.74 -12.89 5.86
C ARG A 70 14.16 -13.33 7.27
N GLN A 71 13.21 -13.59 8.18
CA GLN A 71 13.52 -14.08 9.52
C GLN A 71 14.26 -15.42 9.52
N LEU A 72 13.89 -16.32 8.60
CA LEU A 72 14.55 -17.61 8.43
C LEU A 72 15.99 -17.46 7.95
N ILE A 73 16.25 -16.56 6.99
CA ILE A 73 17.63 -16.22 6.55
C ILE A 73 18.45 -15.68 7.72
N LEU A 74 17.88 -14.79 8.52
CA LEU A 74 18.54 -14.22 9.70
C LEU A 74 18.86 -15.30 10.75
N ALA A 75 17.94 -16.22 10.99
CA ALA A 75 18.11 -17.31 11.94
C ALA A 75 19.18 -18.31 11.51
N LEU A 76 19.26 -18.62 10.21
CA LEU A 76 20.29 -19.51 9.66
C LEU A 76 21.67 -18.86 9.67
N ASP A 77 21.77 -17.62 9.16
CA ASP A 77 23.04 -16.94 9.03
C ASP A 77 23.62 -16.47 10.37
N GLY A 78 22.75 -16.18 11.36
CA GLY A 78 23.11 -15.87 12.74
C GLY A 78 23.85 -14.54 12.96
N ARG A 79 24.10 -13.76 11.90
CA ARG A 79 24.93 -12.53 11.92
C ARG A 79 24.13 -11.22 11.99
N LEU A 80 22.86 -11.28 12.39
CA LEU A 80 22.11 -10.11 12.85
C LEU A 80 21.82 -10.27 14.35
N PRO A 81 22.42 -9.44 15.23
CA PRO A 81 22.14 -9.52 16.66
C PRO A 81 20.67 -9.25 16.97
N ALA A 82 20.12 -9.98 17.95
CA ALA A 82 18.73 -9.83 18.36
C ALA A 82 18.42 -8.39 18.81
N GLY A 83 17.36 -7.80 18.24
CA GLY A 83 16.88 -6.46 18.59
C GLY A 83 17.52 -5.31 17.79
N LEU A 84 18.52 -5.56 16.94
CA LEU A 84 19.00 -4.55 15.99
C LEU A 84 18.09 -4.46 14.77
N GLN A 85 17.84 -3.23 14.32
CA GLN A 85 17.25 -2.99 13.01
C GLN A 85 18.29 -3.30 11.94
N ASP A 86 17.87 -3.94 10.85
CA ASP A 86 18.76 -4.30 9.76
C ASP A 86 19.15 -3.04 8.96
N PRO A 87 20.43 -2.64 8.90
CA PRO A 87 20.86 -1.45 8.17
C PRO A 87 20.63 -1.55 6.66
N TRP A 88 20.44 -2.77 6.14
CA TRP A 88 20.12 -3.02 4.74
C TRP A 88 18.62 -3.03 4.44
N ASP A 89 17.75 -2.94 5.45
CA ASP A 89 16.32 -2.76 5.21
C ASP A 89 16.11 -1.45 4.43
N PRO A 90 15.25 -1.39 3.39
CA PRO A 90 15.01 -0.18 2.61
C PRO A 90 14.74 1.07 3.46
N ALA A 91 14.07 0.91 4.61
CA ALA A 91 13.77 1.99 5.54
C ALA A 91 15.03 2.57 6.21
N GLN A 92 16.05 1.76 6.47
CA GLN A 92 17.33 2.20 7.03
C GLN A 92 18.30 2.63 5.93
N LEU A 93 18.38 1.83 4.86
CA LEU A 93 19.32 2.00 3.75
C LEU A 93 19.20 3.36 3.08
N ARG A 94 18.00 3.93 2.98
CA ARG A 94 17.76 5.26 2.39
C ARG A 94 18.55 6.37 3.12
N TRP A 95 18.77 6.25 4.43
CA TRP A 95 19.51 7.24 5.21
C TRP A 95 21.01 7.08 5.06
N HIS A 96 21.50 5.83 4.99
CA HIS A 96 22.89 5.56 4.63
C HIS A 96 23.21 6.07 3.22
N LEU A 97 22.30 5.89 2.28
CA LEU A 97 22.38 6.46 0.93
C LEU A 97 22.40 7.98 0.96
N ALA A 98 21.52 8.64 1.72
CA ALA A 98 21.49 10.10 1.82
C ALA A 98 22.86 10.67 2.22
N LYS A 99 23.44 10.12 3.29
CA LYS A 99 24.76 10.53 3.79
C LYS A 99 25.87 10.24 2.78
N LEU A 100 25.83 9.09 2.10
CA LEU A 100 26.83 8.71 1.10
C LEU A 100 26.78 9.58 -0.16
N LEU A 101 25.57 9.91 -0.63
CA LEU A 101 25.38 10.72 -1.83
C LEU A 101 25.82 12.18 -1.64
N GLU A 102 25.79 12.70 -0.41
CA GLU A 102 26.35 14.02 -0.08
C GLU A 102 27.89 14.05 -0.21
N ASP A 103 28.56 12.94 0.07
CA ASP A 103 30.03 12.83 0.11
C ASP A 103 30.65 12.28 -1.21
N LEU A 104 29.87 12.14 -2.28
CA LEU A 104 30.36 11.55 -3.53
C LEU A 104 31.47 12.38 -4.19
N SER A 105 32.59 11.70 -4.49
CA SER A 105 33.74 12.31 -5.16
C SER A 105 33.43 12.71 -6.61
N GLU A 106 34.16 13.69 -7.13
CA GLU A 106 34.09 14.02 -8.55
C GLU A 106 34.73 12.93 -9.42
N GLY A 107 34.09 12.58 -10.53
CA GLY A 107 34.64 11.63 -11.49
C GLY A 107 33.60 11.00 -12.43
N PRO A 108 34.04 10.40 -13.55
CA PRO A 108 33.15 9.84 -14.57
C PRO A 108 32.33 8.65 -14.05
N LEU A 109 32.79 7.98 -12.99
CA LEU A 109 32.07 6.88 -12.35
C LEU A 109 30.76 7.36 -11.73
N TRP A 110 30.80 8.44 -10.93
CA TRP A 110 29.64 8.91 -10.16
C TRP A 110 28.77 9.92 -10.91
N GLU A 111 29.22 10.37 -12.09
CA GLU A 111 28.56 11.41 -12.88
C GLU A 111 27.05 11.17 -13.08
N PRO A 112 26.56 9.95 -13.42
CA PRO A 112 25.13 9.71 -13.55
C PRO A 112 24.34 9.98 -12.26
N LEU A 113 24.89 9.58 -11.10
CA LEU A 113 24.27 9.82 -9.80
C LEU A 113 24.36 11.28 -9.39
N ARG A 114 25.52 11.93 -9.60
CA ARG A 114 25.71 13.36 -9.30
C ARG A 114 24.76 14.23 -10.11
N GLN A 115 24.52 13.91 -11.38
CA GLN A 115 23.53 14.63 -12.21
C GLN A 115 22.10 14.48 -11.68
N LEU A 116 21.74 13.31 -11.16
CA LEU A 116 20.44 13.08 -10.53
C LEU A 116 20.34 13.72 -9.12
N TRP A 117 21.45 13.84 -8.39
CA TRP A 117 21.51 14.34 -7.00
C TRP A 117 21.79 15.85 -6.85
N HIS A 118 22.36 16.48 -7.88
CA HIS A 118 22.62 17.91 -7.99
C HIS A 118 21.92 18.55 -9.21
N GLY A 119 20.85 17.95 -9.71
CA GLY A 119 20.09 18.45 -10.86
C GLY A 119 19.61 19.90 -10.67
N PRO A 120 19.27 20.61 -11.77
CA PRO A 120 19.01 22.07 -11.77
C PRO A 120 17.85 22.51 -10.87
N TYR A 121 16.96 21.59 -10.50
CA TYR A 121 15.80 21.83 -9.64
C TYR A 121 16.08 21.54 -8.15
N GLN A 122 17.31 21.18 -7.76
CA GLN A 122 17.67 20.81 -6.39
C GLN A 122 18.43 21.94 -5.69
N GLN A 123 17.76 23.10 -5.61
CA GLN A 123 18.21 24.26 -4.84
C GLN A 123 17.62 24.17 -3.43
N GLY A 124 18.42 24.44 -2.40
CA GLY A 124 17.99 24.45 -1.01
C GLY A 124 18.86 23.58 -0.09
N ILE A 125 18.63 23.73 1.21
CA ILE A 125 19.35 23.01 2.27
C ILE A 125 18.58 21.71 2.55
N GLY A 126 19.30 20.58 2.56
CA GLY A 126 18.76 19.27 2.93
C GLY A 126 18.10 18.47 1.81
N LEU A 127 17.34 17.46 2.22
CA LEU A 127 16.58 16.57 1.36
C LEU A 127 15.25 17.20 0.96
N ASN A 128 15.00 17.26 -0.34
CA ASN A 128 13.72 17.65 -0.91
C ASN A 128 12.95 16.42 -1.41
N ALA A 129 11.71 16.62 -1.86
CA ALA A 129 10.87 15.54 -2.37
C ALA A 129 11.52 14.71 -3.50
N GLN A 130 12.29 15.34 -4.39
CA GLN A 130 12.95 14.64 -5.51
C GLN A 130 14.14 13.80 -5.05
N ARG A 131 14.98 14.34 -4.17
CA ARG A 131 16.10 13.61 -3.57
C ARG A 131 15.59 12.43 -2.75
N LEU A 132 14.56 12.64 -1.93
CA LEU A 132 13.96 11.55 -1.18
C LEU A 132 13.36 10.48 -2.10
N HIS A 133 12.67 10.88 -3.17
CA HIS A 133 12.16 9.92 -4.16
C HIS A 133 13.28 9.08 -4.79
N LEU A 134 14.42 9.70 -5.14
CA LEU A 134 15.58 8.98 -5.65
C LEU A 134 16.12 7.99 -4.62
N LEU A 135 16.23 8.39 -3.34
CA LEU A 135 16.68 7.51 -2.26
C LEU A 135 15.77 6.29 -2.13
N LEU A 136 14.45 6.48 -2.13
CA LEU A 136 13.48 5.38 -2.06
C LEU A 136 13.63 4.44 -3.26
N GLN A 137 13.72 4.98 -4.48
CA GLN A 137 13.91 4.17 -5.69
C GLN A 137 15.23 3.39 -5.68
N LEU A 138 16.32 4.00 -5.22
CA LEU A 138 17.61 3.34 -5.10
C LEU A 138 17.57 2.24 -4.04
N SER A 139 17.03 2.53 -2.85
CA SER A 139 16.86 1.53 -1.78
C SER A 139 16.08 0.32 -2.26
N ASP A 140 14.93 0.53 -2.93
CA ASP A 140 14.11 -0.56 -3.46
C ASP A 140 14.83 -1.36 -4.54
N THR A 141 15.54 -0.68 -5.44
CA THR A 141 16.30 -1.35 -6.52
C THR A 141 17.45 -2.21 -5.94
N LEU A 142 18.15 -1.70 -4.92
CA LEU A 142 19.24 -2.41 -4.27
C LEU A 142 18.73 -3.64 -3.48
N ASP A 143 17.59 -3.52 -2.79
CA ASP A 143 16.93 -4.67 -2.14
C ASP A 143 16.51 -5.73 -3.18
N GLN A 144 15.93 -5.29 -4.30
CA GLN A 144 15.57 -6.19 -5.40
C GLN A 144 16.79 -6.92 -5.99
N TYR A 145 17.95 -6.27 -6.13
CA TYR A 145 19.17 -6.94 -6.55
C TYR A 145 19.58 -8.02 -5.55
N GLY A 146 19.50 -7.73 -4.25
CA GLY A 146 19.80 -8.69 -3.20
C GLY A 146 18.90 -9.93 -3.23
N LEU A 147 17.61 -9.76 -3.55
CA LEU A 147 16.63 -10.85 -3.57
C LEU A 147 16.62 -11.64 -4.89
N TYR A 148 16.66 -10.96 -6.03
CA TYR A 148 16.50 -11.59 -7.35
C TYR A 148 17.83 -11.94 -8.02
N ARG A 149 18.92 -11.26 -7.68
CA ARG A 149 20.25 -11.46 -8.30
C ARG A 149 21.37 -11.56 -7.24
N PRO A 150 21.21 -12.39 -6.19
CA PRO A 150 22.16 -12.43 -5.08
C PRO A 150 23.60 -12.80 -5.51
N GLN A 151 23.76 -13.70 -6.49
CA GLN A 151 25.08 -14.10 -7.00
C GLN A 151 25.82 -12.94 -7.71
N MET A 152 25.07 -12.12 -8.45
CA MET A 152 25.61 -10.92 -9.11
C MET A 152 26.11 -9.93 -8.05
N VAL A 153 25.31 -9.68 -7.01
CA VAL A 153 25.68 -8.79 -5.91
C VAL A 153 26.91 -9.32 -5.14
N ARG A 154 26.99 -10.63 -4.85
CA ARG A 154 28.18 -11.24 -4.22
C ARG A 154 29.44 -11.01 -5.05
N ARG A 155 29.36 -11.12 -6.38
CA ARG A 155 30.49 -10.81 -7.29
C ARG A 155 30.83 -9.33 -7.30
N TRP A 156 29.83 -8.44 -7.28
CA TRP A 156 30.06 -7.00 -7.18
C TRP A 156 30.77 -6.60 -5.88
N LEU A 157 30.43 -7.22 -4.75
CA LEU A 157 31.06 -6.96 -3.45
C LEU A 157 32.56 -7.27 -3.45
N ILE A 158 33.01 -8.31 -4.18
CA ILE A 158 34.42 -8.66 -4.33
C ILE A 158 35.15 -7.95 -5.50
N GLY A 159 34.48 -6.98 -6.15
CA GLY A 159 35.06 -6.15 -7.20
C GLY A 159 34.85 -6.64 -8.64
N ASP A 160 34.08 -7.71 -8.84
CA ASP A 160 33.84 -8.31 -10.15
C ASP A 160 32.55 -7.78 -10.78
N ASN A 161 32.68 -6.72 -11.59
CA ASN A 161 31.57 -5.92 -12.11
C ASN A 161 30.92 -6.53 -13.37
N ILE A 162 30.03 -7.49 -13.17
CA ILE A 162 29.31 -8.22 -14.24
C ILE A 162 27.82 -7.87 -14.32
N ASP A 163 27.18 -8.17 -15.44
CA ASP A 163 25.72 -8.19 -15.57
C ASP A 163 25.12 -9.54 -15.11
N SER A 164 23.80 -9.68 -15.21
CA SER A 164 23.10 -10.91 -14.84
C SER A 164 23.43 -12.12 -15.73
N ARG A 165 24.12 -11.93 -16.85
CA ARG A 165 24.57 -13.00 -17.77
C ARG A 165 26.06 -13.31 -17.58
N GLY A 166 26.73 -12.63 -16.65
CA GLY A 166 28.17 -12.81 -16.39
C GLY A 166 29.08 -12.04 -17.34
N ALA A 167 28.55 -11.16 -18.19
CA ALA A 167 29.35 -10.30 -19.05
C ALA A 167 29.79 -9.02 -18.32
N PRO A 168 30.93 -8.39 -18.67
CA PRO A 168 31.36 -7.15 -18.05
C PRO A 168 30.33 -6.02 -18.19
N LEU A 169 30.08 -5.27 -17.11
CA LEU A 169 29.16 -4.12 -17.13
C LEU A 169 29.65 -2.99 -18.04
N ALA A 170 28.71 -2.39 -18.77
CA ALA A 170 28.96 -1.17 -19.53
C ALA A 170 29.39 -0.03 -18.60
N ALA A 171 30.25 0.88 -19.10
CA ALA A 171 30.84 1.97 -18.30
C ALA A 171 29.79 2.80 -17.51
N HIS A 172 28.64 3.10 -18.12
CA HIS A 172 27.58 3.89 -17.51
C HIS A 172 26.81 3.18 -16.37
N GLN A 173 27.03 1.88 -16.17
CA GLN A 173 26.40 1.08 -15.10
C GLN A 173 27.37 0.76 -13.97
N GLN A 174 28.67 1.04 -14.14
CA GLN A 174 29.70 0.69 -13.15
C GLN A 174 29.56 1.41 -11.81
N TRP A 175 28.76 2.49 -11.75
CA TRP A 175 28.44 3.16 -10.50
C TRP A 175 27.60 2.29 -9.56
N GLN A 176 26.79 1.36 -10.08
CA GLN A 176 25.92 0.50 -9.26
C GLN A 176 26.73 -0.46 -8.35
N PRO A 177 27.66 -1.28 -8.88
CA PRO A 177 28.50 -2.11 -8.02
C PRO A 177 29.42 -1.27 -7.12
N ALA A 178 29.87 -0.09 -7.59
CA ALA A 178 30.65 0.82 -6.76
C ALA A 178 29.84 1.36 -5.58
N LEU A 179 28.56 1.71 -5.80
CA LEU A 179 27.65 2.20 -4.77
C LEU A 179 27.42 1.11 -3.70
N ILE A 180 27.18 -0.13 -4.12
CA ILE A 180 26.99 -1.25 -3.18
C ILE A 180 28.22 -1.47 -2.31
N ARG A 181 29.43 -1.41 -2.88
CA ARG A 181 30.68 -1.54 -2.10
C ARG A 181 30.85 -0.38 -1.13
N ALA A 182 30.63 0.86 -1.56
CA ALA A 182 30.74 2.03 -0.69
C ALA A 182 29.70 2.02 0.44
N LEU A 183 28.49 1.51 0.19
CA LEU A 183 27.48 1.26 1.23
C LEU A 183 27.92 0.13 2.18
N ALA A 184 28.49 -0.95 1.65
CA ALA A 184 28.97 -2.07 2.45
C ALA A 184 30.09 -1.64 3.40
N GLU A 185 31.07 -0.86 2.92
CA GLU A 185 32.14 -0.27 3.73
C GLU A 185 31.57 0.64 4.83
N ARG A 186 30.54 1.43 4.52
CA ARG A 186 29.89 2.30 5.52
C ARG A 186 29.16 1.49 6.60
N ILE A 187 28.46 0.43 6.20
CA ILE A 187 27.66 -0.44 7.09
C ILE A 187 28.54 -1.47 7.81
N GLU A 188 29.77 -1.72 7.34
CA GLU A 188 30.72 -2.70 7.90
C GLU A 188 30.93 -2.54 9.41
N THR A 189 30.89 -1.29 9.91
CA THR A 189 30.95 -0.97 11.34
C THR A 189 29.87 -1.65 12.19
N SER A 190 28.72 -1.96 11.59
CA SER A 190 27.61 -2.70 12.22
C SER A 190 27.83 -4.22 12.22
N GLY A 191 28.79 -4.72 11.43
CA GLY A 191 29.08 -6.15 11.27
C GLY A 191 28.00 -6.94 10.53
N VAL A 192 27.02 -6.26 9.91
CA VAL A 192 25.89 -6.90 9.23
C VAL A 192 26.20 -7.06 7.72
N PRO A 193 26.35 -8.30 7.22
CA PRO A 193 26.62 -8.54 5.81
C PRO A 193 25.42 -8.24 4.91
N HIS A 194 25.68 -8.03 3.62
CA HIS A 194 24.64 -7.69 2.66
C HIS A 194 23.56 -8.79 2.58
N PRO A 195 22.26 -8.47 2.41
CA PRO A 195 21.17 -9.46 2.28
C PRO A 195 21.46 -10.59 1.28
N ALA A 196 22.06 -10.26 0.14
CA ALA A 196 22.51 -11.23 -0.86
C ALA A 196 23.48 -12.28 -0.29
N GLU A 197 24.49 -11.86 0.49
CA GLU A 197 25.45 -12.78 1.10
C GLU A 197 24.79 -13.62 2.18
N ARG A 198 23.93 -13.02 3.02
CA ARG A 198 23.16 -13.75 4.03
C ARG A 198 22.28 -14.82 3.41
N LEU A 199 21.59 -14.50 2.32
CA LEU A 199 20.74 -15.44 1.59
C LEU A 199 21.57 -16.60 1.01
N LEU A 200 22.70 -16.31 0.35
CA LEU A 200 23.57 -17.34 -0.21
C LEU A 200 24.21 -18.21 0.89
N ASN A 201 24.66 -17.60 1.98
CA ASN A 201 25.23 -18.33 3.12
C ASN A 201 24.17 -19.17 3.84
N ALA A 202 22.94 -18.67 3.98
CA ALA A 202 21.82 -19.45 4.50
C ALA A 202 21.49 -20.65 3.60
N LEU A 203 21.55 -20.51 2.27
CA LEU A 203 21.44 -21.64 1.34
C LEU A 203 22.57 -22.66 1.54
N GLU A 204 23.82 -22.21 1.63
CA GLU A 204 24.97 -23.07 1.90
C GLU A 204 24.87 -23.81 3.25
N GLN A 205 24.38 -23.14 4.29
CA GLN A 205 24.22 -23.67 5.65
C GLN A 205 22.98 -24.54 5.84
N SER A 206 21.90 -24.31 5.09
CA SER A 206 20.64 -25.05 5.21
C SER A 206 20.76 -26.54 4.89
N ASN A 207 21.87 -26.95 4.26
CA ASN A 207 22.25 -28.37 4.11
C ASN A 207 22.65 -29.05 5.43
N GLN A 208 22.86 -28.30 6.51
CA GLN A 208 23.13 -28.84 7.85
C GLN A 208 21.81 -29.11 8.58
N GLN A 209 21.73 -30.25 9.29
CA GLN A 209 20.50 -30.73 9.93
C GLN A 209 19.93 -29.67 10.89
N LEU A 210 18.77 -29.13 10.53
CA LEU A 210 17.95 -28.30 11.43
C LEU A 210 17.16 -29.23 12.35
N GLU A 211 17.33 -29.09 13.66
CA GLU A 211 16.56 -29.83 14.64
C GLU A 211 15.07 -29.44 14.57
N HIS A 212 14.21 -30.47 14.57
CA HIS A 212 12.74 -30.45 14.66
C HIS A 212 12.04 -29.13 14.31
N ILE A 213 11.47 -29.06 13.11
CA ILE A 213 10.59 -27.96 12.74
C ILE A 213 9.29 -28.49 12.12
N GLU A 214 8.17 -27.91 12.56
CA GLU A 214 6.81 -28.21 12.11
C GLU A 214 6.63 -28.05 10.58
N PRO A 215 5.65 -28.76 9.98
CA PRO A 215 5.28 -28.58 8.57
C PRO A 215 5.04 -27.11 8.22
N LEU A 216 5.62 -26.66 7.11
CA LEU A 216 5.42 -25.29 6.63
C LEU A 216 4.40 -25.28 5.51
N HIS A 217 3.25 -24.64 5.74
CA HIS A 217 2.20 -24.48 4.75
C HIS A 217 2.34 -23.15 4.04
N VAL A 218 2.32 -23.15 2.71
CA VAL A 218 2.41 -21.93 1.88
C VAL A 218 1.18 -21.82 1.01
N PHE A 219 0.32 -20.84 1.26
CA PHE A 219 -1.00 -20.74 0.67
C PHE A 219 -1.17 -19.53 -0.24
N GLY A 220 -1.59 -19.75 -1.49
CA GLY A 220 -2.02 -18.68 -2.39
C GLY A 220 -0.91 -17.79 -2.93
N LEU A 221 0.35 -18.25 -2.90
CA LEU A 221 1.44 -17.54 -3.58
C LEU A 221 1.37 -17.79 -5.10
N SER A 222 1.53 -16.72 -5.87
CA SER A 222 1.63 -16.74 -7.34
C SER A 222 2.97 -16.25 -7.88
N SER A 223 3.90 -15.88 -7.00
CA SER A 223 5.27 -15.45 -7.31
C SER A 223 6.13 -15.53 -6.05
N LEU A 224 7.39 -15.94 -6.19
CA LEU A 224 8.41 -15.84 -5.14
C LEU A 224 9.80 -15.76 -5.81
N PRO A 225 10.76 -14.99 -5.26
CA PRO A 225 12.13 -14.97 -5.78
C PRO A 225 12.78 -16.37 -5.84
N PRO A 226 13.54 -16.72 -6.90
CA PRO A 226 14.12 -18.05 -7.07
C PRO A 226 15.00 -18.55 -5.92
N ALA A 227 15.81 -17.67 -5.32
CA ALA A 227 16.69 -18.04 -4.22
C ALA A 227 15.91 -18.39 -2.93
N LEU A 228 14.74 -17.77 -2.73
CA LEU A 228 13.88 -18.13 -1.60
C LEU A 228 13.19 -19.48 -1.80
N TRP A 229 12.87 -19.80 -3.06
CA TRP A 229 12.37 -21.10 -3.46
C TRP A 229 13.40 -22.21 -3.18
N GLN A 230 14.66 -21.97 -3.56
CA GLN A 230 15.76 -22.88 -3.27
C GLN A 230 15.94 -23.10 -1.77
N LEU A 231 15.74 -22.06 -0.95
CA LEU A 231 15.83 -22.16 0.50
C LEU A 231 14.73 -23.04 1.08
N LEU A 232 13.49 -22.89 0.61
CA LEU A 232 12.37 -23.75 1.00
C LEU A 232 12.59 -25.21 0.55
N ALA A 233 13.09 -25.40 -0.67
CA ALA A 233 13.42 -26.70 -1.23
C ALA A 233 14.50 -27.41 -0.40
N GLN A 234 15.63 -26.75 -0.14
CA GLN A 234 16.73 -27.30 0.65
C GLN A 234 16.30 -27.64 2.07
N ARG A 235 15.52 -26.79 2.71
CA ARG A 235 14.93 -27.07 4.04
C ARG A 235 14.06 -28.31 4.01
N ALA A 236 13.24 -28.48 2.97
CA ALA A 236 12.41 -29.67 2.81
C ALA A 236 13.26 -30.94 2.63
N SER A 237 14.44 -30.83 2.01
CA SER A 237 15.35 -31.94 1.74
C SER A 237 16.28 -32.32 2.90
N ALA A 238 16.74 -31.35 3.69
CA ALA A 238 17.83 -31.52 4.66
C ALA A 238 17.41 -32.05 6.05
N GLY A 239 16.12 -31.98 6.40
CA GLY A 239 15.68 -32.24 7.79
C GLY A 239 14.30 -32.88 7.97
N GLY A 240 13.67 -33.40 6.91
CA GLY A 240 12.40 -34.14 7.02
C GLY A 240 11.14 -33.30 7.27
N THR A 241 11.24 -31.98 7.44
CA THR A 241 10.06 -31.10 7.53
C THR A 241 9.35 -31.01 6.18
N PRO A 242 8.05 -31.36 6.09
CA PRO A 242 7.31 -31.22 4.84
C PRO A 242 6.98 -29.74 4.59
N VAL A 243 7.35 -29.25 3.42
CA VAL A 243 6.88 -27.95 2.91
C VAL A 243 5.74 -28.23 1.95
N VAL A 244 4.53 -27.76 2.27
CA VAL A 244 3.34 -27.99 1.46
C VAL A 244 2.90 -26.69 0.81
N LEU A 245 2.92 -26.66 -0.52
CA LEU A 245 2.55 -25.52 -1.34
C LEU A 245 1.13 -25.70 -1.87
N TYR A 246 0.25 -24.76 -1.59
CA TYR A 246 -1.12 -24.74 -2.09
C TYR A 246 -1.25 -23.71 -3.21
N GLN A 247 -1.12 -24.18 -4.45
CA GLN A 247 -1.11 -23.35 -5.64
C GLN A 247 -2.49 -23.33 -6.31
N LEU A 248 -3.06 -22.13 -6.44
CA LEU A 248 -4.18 -21.92 -7.36
C LEU A 248 -3.65 -21.93 -8.80
N SER A 249 -4.13 -22.85 -9.62
CA SER A 249 -3.80 -22.99 -11.04
C SER A 249 -5.09 -22.98 -11.88
N PRO A 250 -5.23 -22.10 -12.89
CA PRO A 250 -6.42 -22.06 -13.74
C PRO A 250 -6.53 -23.29 -14.65
N SER A 251 -5.46 -24.06 -14.80
CA SER A 251 -5.32 -25.20 -15.71
C SER A 251 -4.65 -26.43 -15.07
N LEU A 252 -4.98 -27.62 -15.60
CA LEU A 252 -4.48 -28.92 -15.10
C LEU A 252 -3.06 -29.22 -15.56
N ASP A 253 -2.76 -28.93 -16.83
CA ASP A 253 -1.40 -28.91 -17.38
C ASP A 253 -1.15 -27.49 -17.88
N PRO A 254 -0.79 -26.57 -16.98
CA PRO A 254 -0.97 -25.17 -17.25
C PRO A 254 -0.05 -24.64 -18.35
N TRP A 255 1.10 -25.30 -18.57
CA TRP A 255 2.14 -24.81 -19.47
C TRP A 255 2.88 -25.91 -20.26
N GLY A 256 2.51 -27.19 -20.13
CA GLY A 256 3.08 -28.33 -20.87
C GLY A 256 4.33 -28.95 -20.21
N SER A 257 4.62 -30.20 -20.58
CA SER A 257 5.48 -31.14 -19.85
C SER A 257 6.98 -31.13 -20.19
N LEU A 258 7.61 -29.97 -20.41
CA LEU A 258 9.06 -29.90 -20.61
C LEU A 258 9.71 -28.89 -19.66
N PRO A 259 10.44 -29.33 -18.62
CA PRO A 259 11.40 -28.45 -17.97
C PRO A 259 12.60 -28.25 -18.92
N PRO A 260 13.12 -27.03 -19.09
CA PRO A 260 14.40 -26.82 -19.75
C PRO A 260 15.56 -27.35 -18.90
N SER A 261 16.69 -27.53 -19.56
CA SER A 261 18.00 -27.54 -18.90
C SER A 261 18.33 -26.11 -18.45
N HIS A 262 18.96 -25.97 -17.26
CA HIS A 262 19.49 -24.70 -16.72
C HIS A 262 20.45 -23.94 -17.68
N GLN A 263 20.84 -24.53 -18.82
CA GLN A 263 21.78 -23.96 -19.78
C GLN A 263 21.11 -23.10 -20.88
N ASP A 264 19.79 -23.22 -21.12
CA ASP A 264 19.09 -22.59 -22.27
C ASP A 264 17.83 -21.78 -21.86
N ASP A 265 17.85 -21.14 -20.68
CA ASP A 265 16.66 -20.49 -20.09
C ASP A 265 15.99 -19.44 -20.98
N GLY A 266 16.77 -18.64 -21.71
CA GLY A 266 16.26 -17.56 -22.57
C GLY A 266 15.47 -18.09 -23.76
N ASP A 267 16.05 -19.05 -24.48
CA ASP A 267 15.44 -19.63 -25.68
C ASP A 267 14.27 -20.55 -25.32
N ALA A 268 14.34 -21.24 -24.18
CA ALA A 268 13.28 -22.14 -23.73
C ALA A 268 12.00 -21.41 -23.29
N LEU A 269 12.12 -20.27 -22.59
CA LEU A 269 10.95 -19.46 -22.20
C LEU A 269 10.28 -18.85 -23.44
N GLU A 270 11.06 -18.38 -24.41
CA GLU A 270 10.52 -17.84 -25.67
C GLU A 270 9.84 -18.94 -26.49
N GLN A 271 10.41 -20.16 -26.53
CA GLN A 271 9.78 -21.31 -27.15
C GLN A 271 8.48 -21.71 -26.45
N LEU A 272 8.43 -21.68 -25.12
CA LEU A 272 7.20 -21.88 -24.35
C LEU A 272 6.16 -20.82 -24.72
N GLU A 273 6.52 -19.54 -24.78
CA GLU A 273 5.59 -18.45 -25.15
C GLU A 273 5.01 -18.67 -26.55
N ARG A 274 5.86 -19.00 -27.54
CA ARG A 274 5.40 -19.31 -28.89
C ARG A 274 4.46 -20.51 -28.93
N ARG A 275 4.75 -21.57 -28.16
CA ARG A 275 3.91 -22.76 -28.05
C ARG A 275 2.57 -22.44 -27.40
N LEU A 276 2.54 -21.66 -26.33
CA LEU A 276 1.30 -21.25 -25.66
C LEU A 276 0.42 -20.40 -26.55
N LEU A 277 1.01 -19.50 -27.33
CA LEU A 277 0.28 -18.70 -28.32
C LEU A 277 -0.32 -19.56 -29.45
N GLN A 278 0.31 -20.69 -29.77
CA GLN A 278 -0.14 -21.58 -30.85
C GLN A 278 -1.11 -22.67 -30.39
N GLN A 279 -0.90 -23.25 -29.21
CA GLN A 279 -1.56 -24.47 -28.74
C GLN A 279 -2.30 -24.32 -27.40
N GLY A 280 -2.03 -23.26 -26.63
CA GLY A 280 -2.68 -23.01 -25.35
C GLY A 280 -3.94 -22.16 -25.45
N HIS A 281 -4.71 -22.03 -24.38
CA HIS A 281 -5.86 -21.13 -24.36
C HIS A 281 -5.39 -19.67 -24.52
N PRO A 282 -5.98 -18.85 -25.43
CA PRO A 282 -5.48 -17.52 -25.77
C PRO A 282 -5.40 -16.57 -24.57
N LEU A 283 -6.40 -16.60 -23.67
CA LEU A 283 -6.38 -15.78 -22.44
C LEU A 283 -5.24 -16.18 -21.49
N LEU A 284 -4.89 -17.45 -21.38
CA LEU A 284 -3.75 -17.88 -20.54
C LEU A 284 -2.43 -17.41 -21.17
N ALA A 285 -2.32 -17.49 -22.48
CA ALA A 285 -1.14 -17.02 -23.20
C ALA A 285 -0.93 -15.50 -23.04
N SER A 286 -2.00 -14.70 -23.09
CA SER A 286 -1.91 -13.24 -23.01
C SER A 286 -1.85 -12.70 -21.57
N LEU A 287 -2.61 -13.27 -20.64
CA LEU A 287 -2.79 -12.74 -19.28
C LEU A 287 -2.03 -13.53 -18.20
N GLY A 288 -1.58 -14.75 -18.49
CA GLY A 288 -1.04 -15.68 -17.49
C GLY A 288 0.47 -15.66 -17.31
N ARG A 289 1.20 -14.66 -17.83
CA ARG A 289 2.67 -14.58 -17.81
C ARG A 289 3.28 -14.78 -16.42
N THR A 290 2.77 -14.08 -15.39
CA THR A 290 3.29 -14.22 -14.02
C THR A 290 3.16 -15.65 -13.49
N GLN A 291 2.02 -16.29 -13.75
CA GLN A 291 1.77 -17.65 -13.30
C GLN A 291 2.55 -18.70 -14.10
N ARG A 292 2.79 -18.42 -15.39
CA ARG A 292 3.70 -19.21 -16.23
C ARG A 292 5.10 -19.18 -15.68
N ASP A 293 5.64 -18.00 -15.43
CA ASP A 293 7.01 -17.83 -14.95
C ASP A 293 7.17 -18.44 -13.55
N PHE A 294 6.13 -18.34 -12.71
CA PHE A 294 6.07 -19.01 -11.41
C PHE A 294 6.08 -20.54 -11.52
N HIS A 295 5.23 -21.11 -12.38
CA HIS A 295 5.22 -22.55 -12.59
C HIS A 295 6.54 -23.04 -13.17
N TRP A 296 7.14 -22.30 -14.09
CA TRP A 296 8.46 -22.61 -14.66
C TRP A 296 9.53 -22.74 -13.58
N GLN A 297 9.56 -21.82 -12.62
CA GLN A 297 10.47 -21.91 -11.47
C GLN A 297 10.21 -23.15 -10.61
N LEU A 298 8.95 -23.50 -10.38
CA LEU A 298 8.59 -24.72 -9.64
C LEU A 298 9.05 -25.98 -10.38
N GLU A 299 8.95 -26.01 -11.72
CA GLU A 299 9.41 -27.14 -12.52
C GLU A 299 10.94 -27.29 -12.52
N LEU A 300 11.69 -26.17 -12.53
CA LEU A 300 13.15 -26.21 -12.34
C LEU A 300 13.52 -26.79 -10.96
N LEU A 301 12.85 -26.34 -9.90
CA LEU A 301 13.06 -26.89 -8.55
C LEU A 301 12.68 -28.36 -8.46
N ALA A 302 11.59 -28.76 -9.11
CA ALA A 302 11.16 -30.15 -9.13
C ALA A 302 12.19 -31.05 -9.83
N ALA A 303 12.83 -30.55 -10.90
CA ALA A 303 13.92 -31.24 -11.57
C ALA A 303 15.15 -31.41 -10.65
N ASP A 304 15.48 -30.38 -9.85
CA ASP A 304 16.59 -30.41 -8.89
C ASP A 304 16.30 -31.35 -7.70
N LEU A 305 15.06 -31.37 -7.21
CA LEU A 305 14.64 -32.16 -6.03
C LEU A 305 14.32 -33.63 -6.33
N GLN A 306 13.98 -33.96 -7.58
CA GLN A 306 13.68 -35.33 -8.03
C GLN A 306 12.64 -36.03 -7.13
N GLU A 307 13.01 -37.15 -6.49
CA GLU A 307 12.12 -37.95 -5.63
C GLU A 307 11.66 -37.21 -4.36
N GLN A 308 12.30 -36.10 -4.00
CA GLN A 308 11.92 -35.28 -2.85
C GLN A 308 10.80 -34.28 -3.16
N PHE A 309 10.33 -34.25 -4.41
CA PHE A 309 9.24 -33.40 -4.89
C PHE A 309 7.99 -34.23 -5.23
N GLU A 310 6.90 -34.02 -4.50
CA GLU A 310 5.62 -34.66 -4.76
C GLU A 310 4.60 -33.71 -5.38
N ARG A 311 3.88 -34.19 -6.39
CA ARG A 311 2.77 -33.45 -7.02
C ARG A 311 1.44 -34.09 -6.67
N GLN A 312 0.48 -33.28 -6.25
CA GLN A 312 -0.89 -33.67 -6.07
C GLN A 312 -1.83 -32.67 -6.74
N GLN A 313 -2.46 -33.09 -7.82
CA GLN A 313 -3.54 -32.33 -8.44
C GLN A 313 -4.88 -32.69 -7.76
N LEU A 314 -5.57 -31.69 -7.21
CA LEU A 314 -6.91 -31.88 -6.67
C LEU A 314 -7.94 -31.97 -7.83
N PRO A 315 -9.05 -32.72 -7.64
CA PRO A 315 -10.06 -32.88 -8.67
C PRO A 315 -10.76 -31.56 -8.99
N ALA A 316 -10.71 -31.12 -10.24
CA ALA A 316 -11.45 -29.95 -10.65
C ALA A 316 -12.97 -30.21 -10.60
N PRO A 317 -13.80 -29.21 -10.22
CA PRO A 317 -15.24 -29.34 -10.35
C PRO A 317 -15.60 -29.53 -11.82
N GLY A 318 -16.42 -30.55 -12.11
CA GLY A 318 -16.90 -30.81 -13.46
C GLY A 318 -17.74 -29.64 -14.00
N CYS A 319 -17.80 -29.50 -15.33
CA CYS A 319 -18.66 -28.51 -15.98
C CYS A 319 -20.00 -29.15 -16.39
N PRO A 320 -21.14 -28.77 -15.78
CA PRO A 320 -22.45 -29.27 -16.17
C PRO A 320 -22.78 -28.96 -17.64
N VAL A 321 -23.60 -29.80 -18.28
CA VAL A 321 -24.02 -29.59 -19.68
C VAL A 321 -24.83 -28.30 -19.86
N ALA A 322 -25.58 -27.88 -18.83
CA ALA A 322 -26.38 -26.65 -18.82
C ALA A 322 -25.65 -25.45 -18.17
N ALA A 323 -24.32 -25.50 -18.07
CA ALA A 323 -23.57 -24.45 -17.38
C ALA A 323 -23.56 -23.13 -18.17
N GLY A 324 -23.35 -22.03 -17.44
CA GLY A 324 -23.28 -20.68 -18.02
C GLY A 324 -21.97 -20.45 -18.78
N LEU A 325 -21.93 -19.40 -19.59
CA LEU A 325 -20.77 -18.96 -20.37
C LEU A 325 -19.50 -18.88 -19.52
N LEU A 326 -19.58 -18.31 -18.32
CA LEU A 326 -18.43 -18.18 -17.42
C LEU A 326 -17.88 -19.54 -16.97
N GLN A 327 -18.75 -20.51 -16.66
CA GLN A 327 -18.33 -21.86 -16.28
C GLN A 327 -17.71 -22.61 -17.48
N GLN A 328 -18.29 -22.47 -18.67
CA GLN A 328 -17.71 -23.03 -19.89
C GLN A 328 -16.33 -22.44 -20.17
N LEU A 329 -16.17 -21.12 -20.04
CA LEU A 329 -14.88 -20.46 -20.20
C LEU A 329 -13.85 -20.96 -19.18
N LYS A 330 -14.23 -21.10 -17.91
CA LYS A 330 -13.36 -21.70 -16.87
C LYS A 330 -12.97 -23.13 -17.19
N ALA A 331 -13.89 -23.93 -17.74
CA ALA A 331 -13.62 -25.30 -18.16
C ALA A 331 -12.70 -25.38 -19.38
N ASP A 332 -12.88 -24.49 -20.35
CA ASP A 332 -12.01 -24.40 -21.53
C ASP A 332 -10.60 -23.95 -21.13
N LEU A 333 -10.49 -22.95 -20.23
CA LEU A 333 -9.22 -22.54 -19.60
C LEU A 333 -8.54 -23.71 -18.90
N LEU A 334 -9.29 -24.51 -18.15
CA LEU A 334 -8.78 -25.62 -17.34
C LEU A 334 -8.01 -26.65 -18.18
N VAL A 335 -8.49 -26.93 -19.39
CA VAL A 335 -7.91 -27.94 -20.29
C VAL A 335 -7.19 -27.34 -21.49
N GLY A 336 -7.04 -26.01 -21.55
CA GLY A 336 -6.37 -25.33 -22.67
C GLY A 336 -7.16 -25.32 -23.98
N LYS A 337 -8.48 -25.56 -23.95
CA LYS A 337 -9.32 -25.72 -25.15
C LYS A 337 -9.56 -24.37 -25.84
N GLN A 338 -9.25 -24.29 -27.13
CA GLN A 338 -9.56 -23.13 -27.96
C GLN A 338 -10.91 -23.30 -28.68
N ARG A 339 -11.65 -22.20 -28.86
CA ARG A 339 -12.89 -22.16 -29.63
C ARG A 339 -12.87 -21.04 -30.67
N GLY A 340 -13.35 -21.32 -31.88
CA GLY A 340 -13.31 -20.40 -33.01
C GLY A 340 -13.73 -21.07 -34.32
N ASP A 341 -14.03 -20.27 -35.33
CA ASP A 341 -14.53 -20.76 -36.62
C ASP A 341 -13.41 -21.19 -37.57
N GLY A 342 -13.52 -22.39 -38.13
CA GLY A 342 -12.82 -22.79 -39.35
C GLY A 342 -11.31 -23.08 -39.23
N LEU A 343 -10.76 -23.18 -38.01
CA LEU A 343 -9.33 -23.46 -37.79
C LEU A 343 -9.10 -24.93 -37.39
N PRO A 344 -8.13 -25.64 -37.99
CA PRO A 344 -7.76 -27.00 -37.57
C PRO A 344 -7.27 -26.99 -36.11
N GLY A 345 -7.78 -27.93 -35.29
CA GLY A 345 -7.41 -28.03 -33.87
C GLY A 345 -8.13 -27.05 -32.94
N VAL A 346 -9.04 -26.23 -33.48
CA VAL A 346 -9.89 -25.32 -32.73
C VAL A 346 -11.33 -25.85 -32.76
N GLU A 347 -12.02 -25.80 -31.62
CA GLU A 347 -13.39 -26.30 -31.54
C GLU A 347 -14.43 -25.25 -31.94
N SER A 348 -15.59 -25.72 -32.37
CA SER A 348 -16.66 -24.82 -32.80
C SER A 348 -17.14 -23.92 -31.65
N PRO A 349 -17.63 -22.71 -31.97
CA PRO A 349 -18.25 -21.82 -31.00
C PRO A 349 -19.38 -22.49 -30.21
N LEU A 350 -19.54 -22.04 -28.96
CA LEU A 350 -20.63 -22.52 -28.10
C LEU A 350 -21.98 -22.00 -28.60
N THR A 351 -22.98 -22.88 -28.60
CA THR A 351 -24.38 -22.48 -28.77
C THR A 351 -24.99 -22.30 -27.39
N LEU A 352 -25.32 -21.05 -27.03
CA LEU A 352 -25.77 -20.68 -25.68
C LEU A 352 -27.20 -20.15 -25.70
N GLN A 353 -27.97 -20.50 -24.66
CA GLN A 353 -29.27 -19.90 -24.37
C GLN A 353 -29.11 -18.57 -23.63
N ALA A 354 -30.12 -17.72 -23.66
CA ALA A 354 -30.11 -16.42 -22.98
C ALA A 354 -29.86 -16.56 -21.45
N SER A 355 -30.38 -17.61 -20.83
CA SER A 355 -30.17 -17.92 -19.40
C SER A 355 -28.72 -18.31 -19.04
N GLN A 356 -27.90 -18.65 -20.04
CA GLN A 356 -26.49 -19.02 -19.84
C GLN A 356 -25.54 -17.81 -19.95
N LEU A 357 -26.04 -16.61 -20.26
CA LEU A 357 -25.23 -15.39 -20.44
C LEU A 357 -24.96 -14.69 -19.09
N ASN A 358 -24.13 -15.30 -18.26
CA ASN A 358 -23.72 -14.78 -16.94
C ASN A 358 -22.44 -13.92 -16.96
N LEU A 359 -22.02 -13.46 -18.15
CA LEU A 359 -20.94 -12.49 -18.34
C LEU A 359 -21.50 -11.31 -19.14
N GLN A 360 -21.41 -10.10 -18.60
CA GLN A 360 -22.02 -8.90 -19.17
C GLN A 360 -20.97 -7.80 -19.36
N VAL A 361 -21.13 -7.01 -20.42
CA VAL A 361 -20.32 -5.82 -20.70
C VAL A 361 -21.26 -4.63 -20.81
N LEU A 362 -21.12 -3.65 -19.91
CA LEU A 362 -22.00 -2.49 -19.82
C LEU A 362 -21.27 -1.21 -20.26
N ALA A 363 -21.55 -0.75 -21.47
CA ALA A 363 -21.04 0.53 -21.96
C ALA A 363 -21.84 1.71 -21.35
N CYS A 364 -21.16 2.61 -20.65
CA CYS A 364 -21.80 3.71 -19.91
C CYS A 364 -21.15 5.08 -20.19
N HIS A 365 -21.93 6.16 -20.06
CA HIS A 365 -21.47 7.53 -20.25
C HIS A 365 -20.94 8.12 -18.93
N GLY A 366 -19.64 7.90 -18.67
CA GLY A 366 -18.93 8.44 -17.50
C GLY A 366 -19.14 7.67 -16.19
N ASP A 367 -18.32 7.99 -15.18
CA ASP A 367 -18.16 7.20 -13.96
C ASP A 367 -19.44 7.05 -13.15
N ARG A 368 -20.20 8.14 -13.00
CA ARG A 368 -21.46 8.09 -12.26
C ARG A 368 -22.42 7.09 -12.89
N ARG A 369 -22.54 7.10 -14.22
CA ARG A 369 -23.44 6.19 -14.92
C ARG A 369 -22.95 4.75 -14.88
N GLN A 370 -21.63 4.53 -14.87
CA GLN A 370 -21.05 3.20 -14.65
C GLN A 370 -21.49 2.62 -13.30
N VAL A 371 -21.36 3.41 -12.23
CA VAL A 371 -21.77 2.99 -10.87
C VAL A 371 -23.27 2.75 -10.77
N GLU A 372 -24.09 3.64 -11.33
CA GLU A 372 -25.56 3.47 -11.34
C GLU A 372 -25.97 2.21 -12.13
N ALA A 373 -25.34 1.94 -13.28
CA ALA A 373 -25.63 0.75 -14.08
C ALA A 373 -25.20 -0.54 -13.36
N ALA A 374 -24.06 -0.51 -12.66
CA ALA A 374 -23.61 -1.62 -11.82
C ALA A 374 -24.59 -1.89 -10.67
N HIS A 375 -25.05 -0.84 -9.97
CA HIS A 375 -26.04 -0.94 -8.90
C HIS A 375 -27.35 -1.57 -9.41
N ASP A 376 -27.89 -1.07 -10.53
CA ASP A 376 -29.11 -1.59 -11.14
C ASP A 376 -28.95 -3.07 -11.56
N ALA A 377 -27.78 -3.45 -12.10
CA ALA A 377 -27.50 -4.83 -12.49
C ALA A 377 -27.43 -5.78 -11.28
N LEU A 378 -26.79 -5.35 -10.18
CA LEU A 378 -26.70 -6.12 -8.95
C LEU A 378 -28.07 -6.33 -8.30
N LEU A 379 -28.91 -5.28 -8.26
CA LEU A 379 -30.27 -5.40 -7.73
C LEU A 379 -31.12 -6.40 -8.53
N ARG A 380 -30.98 -6.44 -9.86
CA ARG A 380 -31.64 -7.46 -10.69
C ARG A 380 -31.15 -8.87 -10.36
N LEU A 381 -29.84 -9.06 -10.25
CA LEU A 381 -29.26 -10.36 -9.89
C LEU A 381 -29.73 -10.84 -8.51
N MET A 382 -29.80 -9.95 -7.52
CA MET A 382 -30.28 -10.29 -6.17
C MET A 382 -31.80 -10.52 -6.13
N ALA A 383 -32.57 -9.86 -7.00
CA ALA A 383 -33.99 -10.12 -7.14
C ALA A 383 -34.26 -11.50 -7.78
N ASP A 384 -33.42 -11.89 -8.75
CA ASP A 384 -33.52 -13.18 -9.44
C ASP A 384 -33.00 -14.35 -8.57
N ASP A 385 -32.00 -14.12 -7.71
CA ASP A 385 -31.45 -15.09 -6.78
C ASP A 385 -31.46 -14.59 -5.32
N PRO A 386 -32.48 -14.94 -4.53
CA PRO A 386 -32.60 -14.54 -3.12
C PRO A 386 -31.48 -15.05 -2.19
N SER A 387 -30.68 -16.04 -2.63
CA SER A 387 -29.52 -16.51 -1.85
C SER A 387 -28.31 -15.58 -1.94
N LEU A 388 -28.34 -14.62 -2.88
CA LEU A 388 -27.25 -13.71 -3.14
C LEU A 388 -27.26 -12.54 -2.14
N GLU A 389 -26.48 -12.69 -1.07
CA GLU A 389 -26.24 -11.60 -0.11
C GLU A 389 -25.15 -10.60 -0.57
N PRO A 390 -25.17 -9.34 -0.07
CA PRO A 390 -24.16 -8.32 -0.37
C PRO A 390 -22.70 -8.77 -0.19
N ARG A 391 -22.42 -9.60 0.83
CA ARG A 391 -21.07 -10.14 1.10
C ARG A 391 -20.48 -10.98 -0.04
N HIS A 392 -21.32 -11.45 -0.97
CA HIS A 392 -20.87 -12.26 -2.11
C HIS A 392 -20.51 -11.42 -3.34
N ILE A 393 -20.60 -10.10 -3.24
CA ILE A 393 -20.37 -9.16 -4.33
C ILE A 393 -19.08 -8.39 -4.08
N LEU A 394 -18.22 -8.35 -5.11
CA LEU A 394 -17.04 -7.50 -5.17
C LEU A 394 -17.11 -6.54 -6.35
N LEU A 395 -16.87 -5.27 -6.06
CA LEU A 395 -16.63 -4.22 -7.03
C LEU A 395 -15.13 -3.98 -7.10
N MET A 396 -14.53 -4.12 -8.27
CA MET A 396 -13.11 -3.84 -8.47
C MET A 396 -12.95 -2.59 -9.33
N THR A 397 -12.05 -1.69 -8.92
CA THR A 397 -11.77 -0.47 -9.69
C THR A 397 -10.27 -0.17 -9.69
N PRO A 398 -9.70 0.32 -10.81
CA PRO A 398 -8.31 0.76 -10.83
C PRO A 398 -8.07 2.01 -9.96
N ASP A 399 -9.11 2.75 -9.58
CA ASP A 399 -9.02 3.96 -8.76
C ASP A 399 -10.14 3.98 -7.69
N VAL A 400 -9.81 3.45 -6.51
CA VAL A 400 -10.76 3.36 -5.39
C VAL A 400 -11.14 4.75 -4.88
N ALA A 401 -10.21 5.71 -4.86
CA ALA A 401 -10.46 7.05 -4.33
C ALA A 401 -11.48 7.81 -5.18
N ARG A 402 -11.37 7.72 -6.51
CA ARG A 402 -12.30 8.34 -7.46
C ARG A 402 -13.71 7.74 -7.40
N PHE A 403 -13.82 6.40 -7.28
CA PHE A 403 -15.12 5.72 -7.34
C PHE A 403 -15.83 5.61 -6.00
N THR A 404 -15.11 5.62 -4.86
CA THR A 404 -15.70 5.55 -3.51
C THR A 404 -16.88 6.50 -3.29
N PRO A 405 -16.77 7.83 -3.51
CA PRO A 405 -17.88 8.74 -3.27
C PRO A 405 -19.09 8.46 -4.18
N LEU A 406 -18.85 8.04 -5.42
CA LEU A 406 -19.91 7.68 -6.37
C LEU A 406 -20.64 6.42 -5.95
N VAL A 407 -19.90 5.39 -5.53
CA VAL A 407 -20.45 4.12 -5.04
C VAL A 407 -21.26 4.35 -3.78
N LEU A 408 -20.73 5.07 -2.79
CA LEU A 408 -21.48 5.39 -1.57
C LEU A 408 -22.76 6.18 -1.90
N ALA A 409 -22.70 7.18 -2.78
CA ALA A 409 -23.89 7.94 -3.18
C ALA A 409 -24.97 7.09 -3.88
N ALA A 410 -24.58 6.07 -4.65
CA ALA A 410 -25.51 5.20 -5.36
C ALA A 410 -26.05 4.04 -4.50
N PHE A 411 -25.20 3.41 -3.68
CA PHE A 411 -25.50 2.19 -2.94
C PHE A 411 -26.03 2.46 -1.51
N GLU A 412 -25.49 3.48 -0.83
CA GLU A 412 -25.80 3.83 0.58
C GLU A 412 -26.89 4.91 0.72
N ARG A 413 -27.64 5.22 -0.35
CA ARG A 413 -28.58 6.36 -0.45
C ARG A 413 -29.28 6.68 0.90
N PRO A 414 -29.17 7.92 1.42
CA PRO A 414 -29.73 8.29 2.71
C PRO A 414 -31.26 8.25 2.66
N GLY A 415 -31.86 7.23 3.30
CA GLY A 415 -33.31 7.01 3.24
C GLY A 415 -33.80 5.72 3.92
N ARG A 416 -33.42 5.50 5.18
CA ARG A 416 -33.80 4.37 6.08
C ARG A 416 -33.25 3.01 5.63
N SER A 417 -32.74 2.25 6.59
CA SER A 417 -32.23 0.87 6.49
C SER A 417 -33.22 -0.18 5.94
N ASN A 418 -34.38 0.25 5.42
CA ASN A 418 -35.47 -0.60 4.97
C ASN A 418 -35.84 -0.37 3.48
N ASP A 419 -35.08 0.43 2.72
CA ASP A 419 -35.20 0.47 1.25
C ASP A 419 -34.57 -0.80 0.67
N PRO A 420 -35.30 -1.65 -0.08
CA PRO A 420 -34.76 -2.88 -0.66
C PRO A 420 -33.65 -2.64 -1.71
N ARG A 421 -33.45 -1.39 -2.14
CA ARG A 421 -32.37 -0.99 -3.05
C ARG A 421 -31.09 -0.58 -2.33
N HIS A 422 -31.14 -0.47 -0.99
CA HIS A 422 -29.97 -0.18 -0.17
C HIS A 422 -29.04 -1.39 -0.20
N LEU A 423 -27.78 -1.15 -0.58
CA LEU A 423 -26.73 -2.15 -0.53
C LEU A 423 -25.62 -1.58 0.35
N PRO A 424 -25.37 -2.15 1.54
CA PRO A 424 -24.27 -1.68 2.37
C PRO A 424 -22.95 -1.92 1.62
N VAL A 425 -22.07 -0.93 1.60
CA VAL A 425 -20.78 -0.98 0.91
C VAL A 425 -19.67 -0.79 1.94
N ARG A 426 -18.70 -1.69 1.89
CA ARG A 426 -17.44 -1.53 2.60
C ARG A 426 -16.33 -1.29 1.58
N VAL A 427 -15.76 -0.10 1.64
CA VAL A 427 -14.54 0.22 0.91
C VAL A 427 -13.38 -0.45 1.61
N THR A 428 -12.71 -1.32 0.90
CA THR A 428 -11.48 -1.93 1.33
C THR A 428 -10.30 -1.14 0.82
N ASP A 429 -9.13 -1.35 1.41
CA ASP A 429 -7.90 -0.66 0.97
C ASP A 429 -7.95 0.87 1.13
N ARG A 430 -8.78 1.35 2.08
CA ARG A 430 -8.77 2.74 2.51
C ARG A 430 -7.37 3.11 3.03
N THR A 431 -6.88 4.26 2.59
CA THR A 431 -5.63 4.82 3.10
C THR A 431 -5.80 5.20 4.57
N LEU A 432 -4.69 5.34 5.30
CA LEU A 432 -4.73 5.66 6.73
C LEU A 432 -5.43 7.00 6.99
N ARG A 433 -5.21 8.01 6.14
CA ARG A 433 -5.86 9.32 6.19
C ARG A 433 -7.38 9.27 5.98
N GLN A 434 -7.88 8.30 5.21
CA GLN A 434 -9.34 8.12 5.02
C GLN A 434 -10.02 7.48 6.24
N ARG A 435 -9.24 6.85 7.12
CA ARG A 435 -9.75 6.14 8.30
C ARG A 435 -9.59 6.94 9.59
N ASN A 436 -8.53 7.75 9.68
CA ASN A 436 -8.14 8.47 10.87
C ASN A 436 -8.02 9.97 10.57
N PRO A 437 -8.98 10.79 11.02
CA PRO A 437 -8.98 12.23 10.73
C PRO A 437 -7.76 12.97 11.29
N ARG A 438 -7.12 12.47 12.35
CA ARG A 438 -5.85 13.02 12.86
C ARG A 438 -4.67 12.75 11.92
N VAL A 439 -4.69 11.64 11.18
CA VAL A 439 -3.71 11.40 10.11
C VAL A 439 -3.95 12.33 8.93
N ASP A 440 -5.21 12.53 8.54
CA ASP A 440 -5.57 13.52 7.51
C ASP A 440 -5.13 14.94 7.91
N LEU A 441 -5.32 15.31 9.18
CA LEU A 441 -4.87 16.58 9.76
C LEU A 441 -3.38 16.84 9.53
N VAL A 442 -2.50 15.84 9.74
CA VAL A 442 -1.05 15.98 9.50
C VAL A 442 -0.77 16.41 8.06
N PHE A 443 -1.37 15.72 7.08
CA PHE A 443 -1.18 16.06 5.67
C PHE A 443 -1.76 17.43 5.32
N ARG A 444 -2.95 17.77 5.85
CA ARG A 444 -3.55 19.09 5.63
C ARG A 444 -2.71 20.22 6.22
N LEU A 445 -2.13 20.05 7.41
CA LEU A 445 -1.23 21.04 8.02
C LEU A 445 0.02 21.27 7.17
N LEU A 446 0.65 20.19 6.70
CA LEU A 446 1.82 20.26 5.82
C LEU A 446 1.48 20.94 4.47
N GLN A 447 0.29 20.69 3.91
CA GLN A 447 -0.17 21.37 2.71
C GLN A 447 -0.48 22.85 2.97
N LEU A 448 -1.21 23.16 4.05
CA LEU A 448 -1.62 24.51 4.40
C LEU A 448 -0.42 25.41 4.73
N ALA A 449 0.63 24.88 5.36
CA ALA A 449 1.89 25.61 5.63
C ALA A 449 2.62 26.07 4.35
N SER A 450 2.26 25.51 3.19
CA SER A 450 2.79 25.87 1.86
C SER A 450 1.88 26.79 1.05
N SER A 451 0.69 27.07 1.57
CA SER A 451 -0.36 27.77 0.86
C SER A 451 -0.30 29.28 1.09
N ARG A 452 -1.17 30.01 0.39
CA ARG A 452 -1.42 31.43 0.67
C ARG A 452 -2.27 31.67 1.92
N LEU A 453 -2.69 30.62 2.63
CA LEU A 453 -3.62 30.71 3.76
C LEU A 453 -4.89 31.47 3.34
N SER A 454 -5.52 31.00 2.26
CA SER A 454 -6.79 31.59 1.83
C SER A 454 -7.83 31.42 2.92
N ARG A 455 -8.85 32.30 2.92
CA ARG A 455 -9.94 32.21 3.87
C ARG A 455 -10.55 30.80 3.90
N ASP A 456 -10.82 30.24 2.72
CA ASP A 456 -11.52 28.96 2.61
C ASP A 456 -10.64 27.79 3.06
N ASP A 457 -9.34 27.78 2.72
CA ASP A 457 -8.42 26.70 3.14
C ASP A 457 -8.27 26.62 4.67
N VAL A 458 -8.20 27.78 5.34
CA VAL A 458 -8.06 27.85 6.81
C VAL A 458 -9.37 27.45 7.49
N LEU A 459 -10.52 27.93 6.99
CA LEU A 459 -11.83 27.53 7.54
C LEU A 459 -12.13 26.05 7.28
N ASP A 460 -11.74 25.50 6.14
CA ASP A 460 -11.89 24.07 5.83
C ASP A 460 -11.16 23.18 6.84
N LEU A 461 -10.03 23.65 7.38
CA LEU A 461 -9.28 22.95 8.42
C LEU A 461 -9.90 23.15 9.80
N LEU A 462 -10.12 24.40 10.22
CA LEU A 462 -10.61 24.74 11.57
C LEU A 462 -12.01 24.19 11.84
N LEU A 463 -12.84 24.07 10.81
CA LEU A 463 -14.22 23.60 10.91
C LEU A 463 -14.36 22.08 10.68
N LEU A 464 -13.25 21.33 10.68
CA LEU A 464 -13.32 19.88 10.82
C LEU A 464 -13.97 19.55 12.18
N PRO A 465 -14.93 18.61 12.26
CA PRO A 465 -15.73 18.39 13.47
C PRO A 465 -14.92 18.24 14.76
N GLU A 466 -13.84 17.45 14.70
CA GLU A 466 -12.96 17.17 15.85
C GLU A 466 -12.19 18.41 16.32
N LEU A 467 -11.79 19.27 15.39
CA LEU A 467 -11.06 20.50 15.69
C LEU A 467 -12.02 21.58 16.18
N ALA A 468 -13.17 21.72 15.54
CA ALA A 468 -14.18 22.69 15.91
C ALA A 468 -14.70 22.45 17.33
N GLU A 469 -14.84 21.18 17.75
CA GLU A 469 -15.17 20.83 19.14
C GLU A 469 -14.04 21.23 20.10
N HIS A 470 -12.79 20.85 19.81
CA HIS A 470 -11.66 21.16 20.67
C HIS A 470 -11.34 22.66 20.79
N LEU A 471 -11.54 23.40 19.70
CA LEU A 471 -11.27 24.84 19.58
C LEU A 471 -12.50 25.70 19.91
N GLU A 472 -13.58 25.10 20.42
CA GLU A 472 -14.81 25.78 20.84
C GLU A 472 -15.51 26.59 19.72
N LEU A 473 -15.38 26.16 18.47
CA LEU A 473 -15.97 26.81 17.28
C LEU A 473 -17.42 26.37 16.97
N GLY A 474 -18.09 25.74 17.93
CA GLY A 474 -19.43 25.16 17.77
C GLY A 474 -20.59 26.17 17.83
N GLY A 475 -20.33 27.45 18.15
CA GLY A 475 -21.37 28.46 18.30
C GLY A 475 -22.03 28.91 16.99
N LEU A 476 -21.35 28.74 15.86
CA LEU A 476 -21.85 29.08 14.52
C LEU A 476 -21.77 27.90 13.56
N THR A 477 -22.68 27.87 12.58
CA THR A 477 -22.60 26.92 11.47
C THR A 477 -21.49 27.31 10.48
N GLN A 478 -21.00 26.34 9.70
CA GLN A 478 -19.95 26.59 8.70
C GLN A 478 -20.27 27.73 7.72
N PRO A 479 -21.49 27.87 7.15
CA PRO A 479 -21.85 29.03 6.34
C PRO A 479 -21.75 30.36 7.10
N GLN A 480 -22.20 30.39 8.36
CA GLN A 480 -22.14 31.60 9.19
C GLN A 480 -20.69 32.01 9.50
N TRP A 481 -19.79 31.06 9.75
CA TRP A 481 -18.37 31.35 9.91
C TRP A 481 -17.77 31.96 8.65
N ARG A 482 -18.08 31.42 7.47
CA ARG A 482 -17.61 31.98 6.20
C ARG A 482 -18.13 33.39 5.96
N ASP A 483 -19.41 33.63 6.25
CA ASP A 483 -20.03 34.95 6.11
C ASP A 483 -19.39 35.96 7.06
N LEU A 484 -19.21 35.61 8.34
CA LEU A 484 -18.56 36.46 9.35
C LEU A 484 -17.14 36.85 8.93
N VAL A 485 -16.32 35.87 8.56
CA VAL A 485 -14.92 36.11 8.16
C VAL A 485 -14.85 36.87 6.83
N SER A 486 -15.80 36.66 5.91
CA SER A 486 -15.91 37.45 4.69
C SER A 486 -16.28 38.91 4.95
N GLN A 487 -17.18 39.17 5.90
CA GLN A 487 -17.59 40.53 6.29
C GLN A 487 -16.49 41.26 7.06
N ALA A 488 -15.66 40.54 7.82
CA ALA A 488 -14.42 41.07 8.39
C ALA A 488 -13.38 41.44 7.31
N GLY A 489 -13.64 41.07 6.05
CA GLY A 489 -12.80 41.37 4.89
C GLY A 489 -11.57 40.48 4.76
N VAL A 490 -11.53 39.32 5.42
CA VAL A 490 -10.41 38.37 5.26
C VAL A 490 -10.46 37.73 3.87
N CYS A 491 -9.35 37.81 3.16
CA CYS A 491 -9.14 37.18 1.86
C CYS A 491 -8.08 36.08 1.94
N TRP A 492 -6.86 36.43 2.32
CA TRP A 492 -5.72 35.51 2.41
C TRP A 492 -4.53 36.09 3.17
N GLY A 493 -3.63 35.20 3.57
CA GLY A 493 -2.38 35.51 4.22
C GLY A 493 -2.57 35.73 5.71
N ARG A 494 -1.63 35.23 6.52
CA ARG A 494 -1.63 35.42 7.97
C ARG A 494 -1.55 36.91 8.33
N ASP A 495 -0.55 37.58 7.76
CA ASP A 495 -0.17 38.97 7.98
C ASP A 495 0.64 39.49 6.78
N GLY A 496 1.11 40.73 6.85
CA GLY A 496 1.87 41.44 5.84
C GLY A 496 3.24 40.81 5.57
N ASP A 497 3.92 40.31 6.61
CA ASP A 497 5.19 39.58 6.48
C ASP A 497 5.02 38.31 5.64
N HIS A 498 3.97 37.52 5.93
CA HIS A 498 3.64 36.34 5.13
C HIS A 498 3.31 36.71 3.67
N ARG A 499 2.63 37.81 3.42
CA ARG A 499 2.35 38.25 2.04
C ARG A 499 3.61 38.72 1.32
N GLN A 500 4.52 39.36 2.04
CA GLN A 500 5.82 39.73 1.52
C GLN A 500 6.64 38.50 1.11
N SER A 501 6.58 37.39 1.86
CA SER A 501 7.24 36.15 1.45
C SER A 501 6.66 35.55 0.16
N TRP A 502 5.43 35.92 -0.21
CA TRP A 502 4.79 35.57 -1.48
C TRP A 502 5.06 36.58 -2.62
N GLY A 503 5.92 37.59 -2.38
CA GLY A 503 6.30 38.60 -3.37
C GLY A 503 5.31 39.76 -3.49
N TYR A 504 4.39 39.93 -2.54
CA TYR A 504 3.46 41.07 -2.49
C TYR A 504 4.01 42.20 -1.59
N PRO A 505 3.51 43.43 -1.70
CA PRO A 505 3.82 44.48 -0.72
C PRO A 505 3.42 44.06 0.70
N ALA A 506 4.14 44.54 1.71
CA ALA A 506 3.96 44.20 3.14
C ALA A 506 2.69 44.82 3.77
N GLY A 507 1.55 44.78 3.07
CA GLY A 507 0.26 45.30 3.53
C GLY A 507 -0.58 44.25 4.25
N ASP A 508 -1.05 44.59 5.44
CA ASP A 508 -1.91 43.75 6.26
C ASP A 508 -3.37 43.71 5.78
N ASP A 509 -3.83 44.68 4.97
CA ASP A 509 -5.24 44.79 4.57
C ASP A 509 -5.80 43.49 3.99
N TYR A 510 -6.97 43.05 4.43
CA TYR A 510 -7.59 41.79 4.01
C TYR A 510 -6.83 40.51 4.43
N SER A 511 -5.84 40.59 5.33
CA SER A 511 -5.20 39.42 5.95
C SER A 511 -6.05 38.85 7.08
N TRP A 512 -5.68 37.65 7.56
CA TRP A 512 -6.29 37.06 8.75
C TRP A 512 -6.07 37.93 9.98
N ARG A 513 -4.85 38.40 10.23
CA ARG A 513 -4.54 39.29 11.36
C ARG A 513 -5.41 40.54 11.32
N TRP A 514 -5.49 41.17 10.16
CA TRP A 514 -6.31 42.37 9.96
C TRP A 514 -7.80 42.13 10.22
N GLY A 515 -8.38 41.08 9.64
CA GLY A 515 -9.81 40.80 9.86
C GLY A 515 -10.13 40.40 11.29
N LEU A 516 -9.24 39.66 11.97
CA LEU A 516 -9.39 39.34 13.39
C LEU A 516 -9.31 40.59 14.27
N ASP A 517 -8.34 41.48 14.02
CA ASP A 517 -8.22 42.76 14.72
C ASP A 517 -9.49 43.62 14.54
N ARG A 518 -10.10 43.61 13.35
CA ARG A 518 -11.38 44.30 13.09
C ARG A 518 -12.57 43.72 13.86
N LEU A 519 -12.63 42.38 13.98
CA LEU A 519 -13.67 41.70 14.76
C LEU A 519 -13.50 41.98 16.26
N LEU A 520 -12.28 41.89 16.78
CA LEU A 520 -11.96 42.19 18.18
C LEU A 520 -12.24 43.66 18.52
N LEU A 521 -11.85 44.60 17.64
CA LEU A 521 -12.17 46.02 17.80
C LEU A 521 -13.69 46.24 17.82
N GLY A 522 -14.44 45.49 17.00
CA GLY A 522 -15.90 45.51 16.99
C GLY A 522 -16.56 45.09 18.31
N LEU A 523 -15.89 44.28 19.14
CA LEU A 523 -16.38 43.88 20.48
C LEU A 523 -16.17 44.97 21.53
N GLU A 524 -15.06 45.70 21.45
CA GLU A 524 -14.67 46.73 22.43
C GLU A 524 -15.41 48.06 22.24
N LEU A 525 -15.85 48.34 21.01
CA LEU A 525 -16.62 49.55 20.71
C LEU A 525 -18.03 49.44 21.28
N SER A 526 -18.28 50.15 22.38
CA SER A 526 -19.62 50.37 22.94
C SER A 526 -20.53 51.10 21.94
N ASP A 527 -21.85 50.90 22.04
CA ASP A 527 -22.88 51.60 21.23
C ASP A 527 -22.73 53.15 21.21
N ASP A 528 -22.06 53.73 22.22
CA ASP A 528 -21.80 55.17 22.33
C ASP A 528 -20.74 55.71 21.35
N PHE A 529 -19.97 54.84 20.67
CA PHE A 529 -19.01 55.25 19.63
C PHE A 529 -19.70 55.26 18.26
N PRO A 530 -19.58 56.33 17.45
CA PRO A 530 -20.29 56.41 16.17
C PRO A 530 -19.84 55.30 15.22
N LEU A 531 -20.77 54.41 14.86
CA LEU A 531 -20.54 53.33 13.89
C LEU A 531 -19.90 53.82 12.58
N GLN A 532 -20.25 55.02 12.12
CA GLN A 532 -19.67 55.62 10.91
C GLN A 532 -18.18 55.97 11.04
N GLU A 533 -17.75 56.44 12.21
CA GLU A 533 -16.34 56.75 12.50
C GLU A 533 -15.54 55.44 12.70
N ALA A 534 -16.17 54.42 13.29
CA ALA A 534 -15.61 53.08 13.40
C ALA A 534 -15.45 52.40 12.03
N GLU A 535 -16.41 52.58 11.12
CA GLU A 535 -16.37 52.06 9.74
C GLU A 535 -15.39 52.83 8.84
N ALA A 536 -15.08 54.09 9.16
CA ALA A 536 -14.16 54.94 8.40
C ALA A 536 -12.67 54.64 8.67
N GLY A 537 -12.34 53.85 9.71
CA GLY A 537 -10.98 53.40 9.98
C GLY A 537 -10.12 54.35 10.82
N GLU A 538 -10.74 55.20 11.64
CA GLU A 538 -10.02 56.20 12.46
C GLU A 538 -9.14 55.58 13.57
N TRP A 539 -9.31 54.29 13.87
CA TRP A 539 -8.46 53.53 14.79
C TRP A 539 -7.20 53.02 14.09
N GLY A 540 -6.18 53.88 13.96
CA GLY A 540 -4.89 53.49 13.38
C GLY A 540 -4.96 52.97 11.94
N GLY A 541 -6.02 53.31 11.20
CA GLY A 541 -6.27 52.84 9.82
C GLY A 541 -7.15 51.59 9.72
N LEU A 542 -7.68 51.06 10.83
CA LEU A 542 -8.52 49.85 10.88
C LEU A 542 -9.99 50.20 11.10
N ALA A 543 -10.88 49.70 10.24
CA ALA A 543 -12.32 49.86 10.41
C ALA A 543 -12.93 48.69 11.21
N ALA A 544 -13.76 48.95 12.22
CA ALA A 544 -14.34 47.89 13.02
C ALA A 544 -15.34 47.02 12.22
N CYS A 545 -15.60 45.80 12.69
CA CYS A 545 -16.65 44.93 12.17
C CYS A 545 -17.52 44.46 13.34
N ASN A 546 -18.62 45.17 13.61
CA ASN A 546 -19.60 44.77 14.62
C ASN A 546 -20.74 44.00 13.94
N GLN A 547 -20.83 42.69 14.19
CA GLN A 547 -21.85 41.82 13.60
C GLN A 547 -22.69 41.15 14.67
N SER A 548 -24.01 41.30 14.58
CA SER A 548 -24.99 40.72 15.51
C SER A 548 -25.02 39.18 15.50
N LEU A 549 -24.36 38.54 14.54
CA LEU A 549 -24.38 37.09 14.35
C LEU A 549 -23.43 36.33 15.27
N ALA A 550 -22.34 36.96 15.74
CA ALA A 550 -21.31 36.30 16.53
C ALA A 550 -21.30 36.82 17.97
N SER A 551 -21.21 35.92 18.95
CA SER A 551 -20.98 36.32 20.34
C SER A 551 -19.50 36.68 20.56
N ALA A 552 -19.20 37.39 21.65
CA ALA A 552 -17.81 37.66 22.04
C ALA A 552 -17.00 36.37 22.20
N ASN A 553 -17.62 35.30 22.72
CA ASN A 553 -16.98 34.00 22.86
C ASN A 553 -16.61 33.39 21.50
N ASP A 554 -17.47 33.51 20.48
CA ASP A 554 -17.19 32.99 19.14
C ASP A 554 -15.97 33.70 18.53
N VAL A 555 -15.94 35.04 18.60
CA VAL A 555 -14.83 35.84 18.05
C VAL A 555 -13.52 35.53 18.78
N LEU A 556 -13.55 35.37 20.11
CA LEU A 556 -12.38 34.98 20.90
C LEU A 556 -11.91 33.57 20.55
N ALA A 557 -12.83 32.61 20.44
CA ALA A 557 -12.50 31.23 20.05
C ALA A 557 -11.87 31.17 18.66
N LEU A 558 -12.41 31.91 17.67
CA LEU A 558 -11.81 32.03 16.34
C LEU A 558 -10.42 32.65 16.39
N ASN A 559 -10.23 33.72 17.15
CA ASN A 559 -8.94 34.37 17.29
C ASN A 559 -7.89 33.43 17.91
N ASP A 560 -8.26 32.70 18.95
CA ASP A 560 -7.37 31.73 19.62
C ASP A 560 -7.06 30.54 18.70
N ALA A 561 -8.06 30.02 17.98
CA ALA A 561 -7.90 28.96 16.99
C ALA A 561 -6.94 29.37 15.86
N CYS A 562 -7.13 30.55 15.28
CA CYS A 562 -6.24 31.10 14.26
C CYS A 562 -4.83 31.33 14.80
N SER A 563 -4.69 31.86 16.02
CA SER A 563 -3.39 32.10 16.64
C SER A 563 -2.61 30.80 16.82
N ARG A 564 -3.25 29.76 17.39
CA ARG A 564 -2.65 28.42 17.53
C ARG A 564 -2.28 27.82 16.18
N LEU A 565 -3.18 27.87 15.21
CA LEU A 565 -2.93 27.33 13.87
C LEU A 565 -1.73 28.02 13.21
N PHE A 566 -1.70 29.35 13.19
CA PHE A 566 -0.65 30.10 12.52
C PHE A 566 0.71 29.96 13.19
N GLU A 567 0.77 29.82 14.51
CA GLU A 567 1.99 29.47 15.23
C GLU A 567 2.54 28.11 14.77
N GLN A 568 1.67 27.09 14.70
CA GLN A 568 2.06 25.77 14.22
C GLN A 568 2.49 25.79 12.76
N LEU A 569 1.73 26.45 11.87
CA LEU A 569 2.08 26.53 10.44
C LEU A 569 3.40 27.26 10.22
N GLN A 570 3.71 28.29 11.01
CA GLN A 570 5.00 28.99 10.93
C GLN A 570 6.15 28.08 11.39
N ALA A 571 5.94 27.28 12.44
CA ALA A 571 6.95 26.34 12.91
C ALA A 571 7.26 25.25 11.86
N LEU A 572 6.28 24.90 11.02
CA LEU A 572 6.40 23.96 9.89
C LEU A 572 6.99 24.60 8.62
N GLN A 573 7.56 25.81 8.69
CA GLN A 573 8.24 26.45 7.56
C GLN A 573 9.75 26.15 7.52
N GLY A 574 10.26 26.03 6.30
CA GLY A 574 11.68 25.84 6.01
C GLY A 574 12.19 24.41 6.23
N PRO A 575 13.44 24.12 5.85
CA PRO A 575 14.10 22.86 6.17
C PRO A 575 14.36 22.74 7.68
N GLN A 576 14.07 21.57 8.24
CA GLN A 576 14.26 21.26 9.67
C GLN A 576 14.87 19.87 9.84
N THR A 577 15.40 19.55 11.02
CA THR A 577 15.87 18.18 11.29
C THR A 577 14.69 17.22 11.36
N VAL A 578 14.96 15.94 11.11
CA VAL A 578 13.97 14.86 11.25
C VAL A 578 13.30 14.84 12.64
N GLU A 579 14.09 14.99 13.70
CA GLU A 579 13.61 15.01 15.08
C GLU A 579 12.75 16.24 15.37
N ARG A 580 13.13 17.38 14.79
CA ARG A 580 12.36 18.61 14.91
C ARG A 580 11.02 18.48 14.20
N TRP A 581 10.97 17.89 13.00
CA TRP A 581 9.71 17.59 12.32
C TRP A 581 8.79 16.70 13.16
N ASN A 582 9.31 15.62 13.73
CA ASN A 582 8.53 14.75 14.62
C ASN A 582 7.95 15.50 15.83
N ALA A 583 8.76 16.33 16.50
CA ALA A 583 8.32 17.12 17.64
C ALA A 583 7.26 18.18 17.26
N LEU A 584 7.45 18.88 16.13
CA LEU A 584 6.53 19.89 15.64
C LEU A 584 5.18 19.31 15.22
N LEU A 585 5.18 18.21 14.48
CA LEU A 585 3.95 17.53 14.08
C LEU A 585 3.20 16.97 15.30
N GLY A 586 3.91 16.36 16.25
CA GLY A 586 3.31 15.90 17.51
C GLY A 586 2.65 17.05 18.30
N ALA A 587 3.35 18.18 18.43
CA ALA A 587 2.82 19.36 19.11
C ALA A 587 1.61 19.97 18.39
N ALA A 588 1.65 20.07 17.06
CA ALA A 588 0.55 20.61 16.27
C ALA A 588 -0.73 19.78 16.41
N ILE A 589 -0.63 18.46 16.36
CA ILE A 589 -1.78 17.56 16.57
C ILE A 589 -2.35 17.74 17.98
N GLN A 590 -1.49 17.76 19.00
CA GLN A 590 -1.91 17.91 20.39
C GLN A 590 -2.60 19.24 20.66
N GLN A 591 -2.11 20.34 20.10
CA GLN A 591 -2.67 21.67 20.32
C GLN A 591 -3.96 21.96 19.54
N LEU A 592 -4.15 21.32 18.37
CA LEU A 592 -5.29 21.59 17.48
C LEU A 592 -6.45 20.60 17.65
N SER A 593 -6.15 19.33 17.94
CA SER A 593 -7.17 18.29 18.13
C SER A 593 -7.39 17.89 19.60
N GLY A 594 -6.56 18.44 20.50
CA GLY A 594 -6.55 18.09 21.92
C GLY A 594 -6.01 16.68 22.18
N SER A 595 -5.79 16.36 23.46
CA SER A 595 -5.72 14.96 23.90
C SER A 595 -7.15 14.40 23.96
N GLY A 596 -7.86 14.38 22.83
CA GLY A 596 -9.27 13.98 22.78
C GLY A 596 -9.46 12.63 23.47
N ASN A 597 -10.31 12.64 24.51
CA ASN A 597 -10.86 11.53 25.29
C ASN A 597 -10.46 10.13 24.81
N ASP A 598 -9.74 9.36 25.65
CA ASP A 598 -9.74 7.89 25.81
C ASP A 598 -10.06 6.96 24.61
N GLU A 599 -9.80 7.38 23.37
CA GLU A 599 -9.79 6.51 22.19
C GLU A 599 -8.34 6.16 21.87
N GLY A 600 -7.75 5.35 22.76
CA GLY A 600 -6.37 4.87 22.67
C GLY A 600 -5.99 4.10 21.40
N TRP A 601 -6.91 3.96 20.43
CA TRP A 601 -6.68 3.34 19.12
C TRP A 601 -6.28 4.36 18.03
N GLN A 602 -6.61 5.64 18.16
CA GLN A 602 -6.28 6.67 17.16
C GLN A 602 -4.84 7.22 17.31
N ALA A 603 -4.31 7.23 18.53
CA ALA A 603 -2.93 7.65 18.82
C ALA A 603 -1.85 6.67 18.28
N PRO A 604 -2.03 5.33 18.35
CA PRO A 604 -1.11 4.38 17.75
C PRO A 604 -0.93 4.56 16.24
N GLU A 605 -1.99 4.83 15.48
CA GLU A 605 -1.88 4.98 14.03
C GLU A 605 -1.08 6.23 13.63
N VAL A 606 -1.26 7.35 14.33
CA VAL A 606 -0.43 8.55 14.16
C VAL A 606 1.01 8.29 14.60
N TYR A 607 1.19 7.60 15.72
CA TYR A 607 2.52 7.19 16.19
C TYR A 607 3.23 6.34 15.13
N GLU A 608 2.55 5.36 14.53
CA GLU A 608 3.09 4.51 13.46
C GLU A 608 3.42 5.30 12.20
N LEU A 609 2.56 6.24 11.78
CA LEU A 609 2.81 7.12 10.63
C LEU A 609 4.10 7.92 10.79
N LEU A 610 4.35 8.44 11.99
CA LEU A 610 5.52 9.27 12.29
C LEU A 610 6.80 8.45 12.58
N THR A 611 6.74 7.11 12.55
CA THR A 611 7.91 6.23 12.77
C THR A 611 9.14 6.61 11.95
N PRO A 612 9.04 6.90 10.64
CA PRO A 612 10.21 7.28 9.84
C PRO A 612 10.90 8.57 10.31
N LEU A 613 10.18 9.43 11.03
CA LEU A 613 10.73 10.67 11.59
C LEU A 613 11.37 10.49 12.97
N ARG A 614 11.44 9.25 13.47
CA ARG A 614 12.10 8.89 14.74
C ARG A 614 13.25 7.92 14.53
N ASP A 615 13.63 7.76 13.27
CA ASP A 615 14.69 6.87 12.87
C ASP A 615 16.05 7.44 13.31
N PRO A 616 16.82 6.72 14.14
CA PRO A 616 18.11 7.19 14.61
C PRO A 616 19.11 7.39 13.47
N GLU A 617 19.01 6.64 12.36
CA GLU A 617 19.89 6.83 11.20
C GLU A 617 19.58 8.11 10.43
N ALA A 618 18.36 8.61 10.54
CA ALA A 618 17.96 9.88 9.95
C ALA A 618 18.39 11.10 10.78
N ALA A 619 18.98 10.86 11.97
CA ALA A 619 19.26 11.91 12.93
C ALA A 619 20.18 13.00 12.35
N GLY A 620 19.83 14.25 12.61
CA GLY A 620 20.54 15.44 12.11
C GLY A 620 20.37 15.74 10.60
N LEU A 621 19.73 14.87 9.81
CA LEU A 621 19.43 15.18 8.41
C LEU A 621 18.37 16.29 8.33
N MET A 622 18.63 17.25 7.46
CA MET A 622 17.69 18.32 7.13
C MET A 622 16.70 17.83 6.07
N LEU A 623 15.41 17.92 6.34
CA LEU A 623 14.35 17.66 5.38
C LEU A 623 13.56 18.93 5.15
N ASP A 624 13.24 19.22 3.90
CA ASP A 624 12.17 20.15 3.59
C ASP A 624 10.80 19.49 3.80
N ARG A 625 9.77 20.33 3.84
CA ARG A 625 8.39 19.90 4.04
C ARG A 625 7.91 18.93 2.96
N ALA A 626 8.34 19.10 1.71
CA ALA A 626 7.91 18.25 0.60
C ALA A 626 8.51 16.84 0.71
N ALA A 627 9.75 16.72 1.19
CA ALA A 627 10.37 15.46 1.57
C ALA A 627 9.61 14.80 2.73
N VAL A 628 9.22 15.55 3.75
CA VAL A 628 8.41 15.01 4.86
C VAL A 628 7.09 14.44 4.35
N ILE A 629 6.35 15.18 3.50
CA ILE A 629 5.11 14.67 2.89
C ILE A 629 5.36 13.35 2.16
N ARG A 630 6.40 13.28 1.32
CA ARG A 630 6.76 12.04 0.60
C ARG A 630 7.11 10.89 1.53
N LEU A 631 7.83 11.15 2.62
CA LEU A 631 8.19 10.14 3.61
C LEU A 631 6.96 9.56 4.32
N LEU A 632 5.99 10.43 4.68
CA LEU A 632 4.76 10.01 5.32
C LEU A 632 3.80 9.31 4.35
N GLU A 633 3.79 9.70 3.07
CA GLU A 633 3.04 8.99 2.02
C GLU A 633 3.54 7.55 1.84
N GLU A 634 4.86 7.35 1.86
CA GLU A 634 5.46 6.01 1.81
C GLU A 634 5.09 5.18 3.06
N ALA A 635 5.17 5.78 4.25
CA ALA A 635 4.76 5.12 5.49
C ALA A 635 3.28 4.72 5.49
N GLU A 636 2.42 5.59 4.95
CA GLU A 636 1.00 5.30 4.77
C GLU A 636 0.76 4.16 3.77
N ALA A 637 1.49 4.13 2.66
CA ALA A 637 1.38 3.07 1.65
C ALA A 637 1.69 1.69 2.25
N GLN A 638 2.68 1.59 3.12
CA GLN A 638 3.04 0.35 3.81
C GLN A 638 1.98 -0.15 4.80
N GLN A 639 1.04 0.70 5.22
CA GLN A 639 -0.06 0.36 6.12
C GLN A 639 -1.35 -0.04 5.38
N GLN A 640 -1.40 0.09 4.05
CA GLN A 640 -2.56 -0.29 3.24
C GLN A 640 -2.83 -1.81 3.33
N GLY A 641 -4.11 -2.20 3.24
CA GLY A 641 -4.53 -3.60 3.21
C GLY A 641 -4.69 -4.31 4.58
N ARG A 642 -4.43 -3.65 5.72
CA ARG A 642 -4.62 -4.28 7.06
C ARG A 642 -6.08 -4.52 7.45
N TYR A 643 -7.06 -3.85 6.84
CA TYR A 643 -8.46 -3.93 7.26
C TYR A 643 -9.43 -3.89 6.08
N GLY A 644 -10.37 -4.84 5.97
CA GLY A 644 -11.40 -4.73 4.92
C GLY A 644 -12.30 -5.92 4.63
N HIS A 645 -11.85 -7.16 4.76
CA HIS A 645 -12.35 -8.13 3.78
C HIS A 645 -13.55 -9.00 4.10
N VAL A 646 -14.10 -8.92 5.30
CA VAL A 646 -15.32 -9.68 5.59
C VAL A 646 -16.24 -8.85 6.46
N SER A 647 -17.24 -8.27 5.82
CA SER A 647 -18.42 -7.66 6.43
C SER A 647 -19.62 -8.12 5.62
N GLY A 648 -20.82 -8.11 6.21
CA GLY A 648 -22.08 -8.43 5.51
C GLY A 648 -22.49 -7.46 4.40
N ALA A 649 -21.52 -6.81 3.76
CA ALA A 649 -21.64 -5.69 2.83
C ALA A 649 -20.89 -5.99 1.52
N VAL A 650 -21.25 -5.27 0.45
CA VAL A 650 -20.54 -5.28 -0.83
C VAL A 650 -19.12 -4.77 -0.61
N SER A 651 -18.12 -5.47 -1.12
CA SER A 651 -16.72 -5.03 -1.03
C SER A 651 -16.36 -4.16 -2.24
N LEU A 652 -15.75 -3.00 -2.02
CA LEU A 652 -15.14 -2.17 -3.07
C LEU A 652 -13.63 -2.17 -2.87
N SER A 653 -12.87 -2.74 -3.81
CA SER A 653 -11.41 -2.89 -3.72
C SER A 653 -10.67 -2.42 -4.96
N ALA A 654 -9.36 -2.22 -4.80
CA ALA A 654 -8.45 -2.06 -5.94
C ALA A 654 -8.19 -3.42 -6.63
N LEU A 655 -7.62 -3.38 -7.83
CA LEU A 655 -7.06 -4.58 -8.48
C LEU A 655 -5.69 -4.90 -7.88
N GLU A 656 -5.67 -5.51 -6.70
CA GLU A 656 -4.42 -5.92 -6.04
C GLU A 656 -3.97 -7.33 -6.47
N PRO A 657 -2.66 -7.54 -6.70
CA PRO A 657 -2.11 -8.85 -7.03
C PRO A 657 -2.23 -9.83 -5.85
N MET A 658 -2.18 -11.13 -6.15
CA MET A 658 -2.16 -12.23 -5.15
C MET A 658 -3.40 -12.32 -4.25
N ARG A 659 -4.50 -11.69 -4.68
CA ARG A 659 -5.76 -11.55 -3.95
C ARG A 659 -6.90 -12.33 -4.62
N SER A 660 -6.65 -13.60 -4.88
CA SER A 660 -7.58 -14.49 -5.61
C SER A 660 -8.70 -15.05 -4.72
N ILE A 661 -9.42 -14.17 -4.02
CA ILE A 661 -10.52 -14.55 -3.12
C ILE A 661 -11.78 -14.79 -3.96
N PRO A 662 -12.50 -15.91 -3.76
CA PRO A 662 -13.64 -16.25 -4.59
C PRO A 662 -14.88 -15.47 -4.16
N HIS A 663 -15.60 -14.92 -5.14
CA HIS A 663 -16.88 -14.25 -4.95
C HIS A 663 -17.91 -14.77 -5.96
N ARG A 664 -19.19 -14.69 -5.60
CA ARG A 664 -20.28 -15.15 -6.48
C ARG A 664 -20.51 -14.17 -7.63
N VAL A 665 -20.32 -12.87 -7.36
CA VAL A 665 -20.41 -11.81 -8.36
C VAL A 665 -19.18 -10.90 -8.26
N VAL A 666 -18.56 -10.62 -9.40
CA VAL A 666 -17.45 -9.67 -9.54
C VAL A 666 -17.85 -8.67 -10.62
N VAL A 667 -17.73 -7.38 -10.32
CA VAL A 667 -18.03 -6.26 -11.22
C VAL A 667 -16.77 -5.49 -11.54
#